data_AF-A0A1V2H1H5-F1
#
_entry.id   AF-A0A1V2H1H5-F1
#
_cell.length_a   1.000
_cell.length_b   1.000
_cell.length_c   1.000
_cell.angle_alpha   90.00
_cell.angle_beta   90.00
_cell.angle_gamma   90.00
#
_symmetry.space_group_name_H-M   'P 1'
#
loop_
_entity.id
_entity.type
_entity.pdbx_description
1 polymer ?
#
loop_
_entity_poly.entity_id
_entity_poly.type
_entity_poly.pdbx_seq_one_letter_code
_entity_poly.pdbx_strand_id
1 'polypeptide(L)'
;MPSVSYVALTGNRDIDGLLSGLRWGTTNLSYSFPEYGAFFDRGYGWGEPNNNFEPFSAQQRAVVRQHLNDIAAVTNLSFSETGERASQVGDLRYGMSDYPGTAHAYYPSSAGNGGDSWYNNSGRQYDNPGFGNYAYLAVLHETGHALGLKHPHESGTTLSYDHDSMEYSVMSYRSHVGASLDGYRNEAWGFAQTLMMNDIAALQVMYGADFGTRADNTHYSWSPETGQMFVNGAGAARPGDNRVFMTVWDGGGTDTYDLSNYWNSVTIDLRPGQWTTTADWQRADLGDGYKARGNVANALLYNGDTRSLIENAIATESNDTIHGNSAGNVIDGRGGWDTVVLAGSRSDYLMDGTSGYVTAEGFGVLDSLLRVEYVRFENGGAADSIENIIGADDFRNAIGDGSKRMGALWVDGAARGRIEAWNDTDVFAITLQGGRSYSFELRGLDLLGGNLADSLLELRDAGGRLLAINDNHRTRDAHIDHRIATDGTYYLQARSSGGTTGVYTITATLADDYRDVAGETTAPLGSIATGQSRRGEIEAGGDVDLFAVTLRAGQRYVFDLRGTLDGGSQPAPVTLELWQGNTRIQAGTTHALTGDGFLAFTAAQAGTYDLRASFASAGQTGSYTLRAAAGDGDDFRDTLADSTAALGMLARGQSVSGSIGKSGDADVFAIRLAAGESYAFDLRGRGAGAGTLGDGYLELRDANNVLVARNDNGATRDAALEFTPAADGIYYLKARGVGSSTGSYTLVTGVPDDFADSRADRSDPVGALVLGVGKAGQIETAGDADLFSVSLRAGTWYEAVLQHAGIQDVALLLSQGGGATLASASTLTDGSLRLVYRAETSGSYNLLVNGPSRPGSYQLTVRDGLSDDHPDQVVSGGAYAPLEVRGAATKGGIDTAGDADVFAVTLSSSFSYRFHLAASDGLDGVLELYRGNGTRVARGTPSDGGDVLLDLSPATSGTFYVRVASDYQTSGRYELSTISAARGKLDDYRDVITDASEPLGRFDGPIESGRLETGSDRDVFSLYLSERTRYTVELDGSGIQDAGPQFRLVLIHPTGREVVQTVDRTGTGHAQFDFSPLSSGTYHLSVSDDAQVGGDYSLVLRSKIVPRMAEIDASAPITQPEQDLVFG
;
A
#
# COMPACT_ATOMS: atom_id res chain seq x y z
N MET A 1 35.02 6.59 -19.76
CA MET A 1 34.04 7.61 -19.37
C MET A 1 32.70 7.28 -19.99
N PRO A 2 31.59 7.41 -19.24
CA PRO A 2 30.24 7.16 -19.71
C PRO A 2 29.80 8.18 -20.77
N SER A 3 28.71 7.89 -21.47
CA SER A 3 28.06 8.88 -22.35
C SER A 3 27.43 10.01 -21.52
N VAL A 4 27.22 11.16 -22.16
CA VAL A 4 26.48 12.30 -21.58
C VAL A 4 25.23 12.61 -22.39
N SER A 5 24.23 13.18 -21.72
CA SER A 5 22.93 13.54 -22.30
C SER A 5 22.61 15.00 -22.00
N TYR A 6 21.85 15.64 -22.89
CA TYR A 6 21.31 16.98 -22.64
C TYR A 6 20.14 16.93 -21.67
N VAL A 7 20.05 17.94 -20.81
CA VAL A 7 18.92 18.16 -19.92
C VAL A 7 18.10 19.33 -20.46
N ALA A 8 16.82 19.09 -20.72
CA ALA A 8 15.90 20.14 -21.16
C ALA A 8 15.53 21.04 -19.98
N LEU A 9 15.31 22.32 -20.25
CA LEU A 9 14.75 23.24 -19.26
C LEU A 9 13.31 22.86 -18.94
N THR A 10 12.96 22.93 -17.66
CA THR A 10 11.65 22.59 -17.11
C THR A 10 10.65 23.74 -17.19
N GLY A 11 11.14 24.98 -17.34
CA GLY A 11 10.35 26.19 -17.22
C GLY A 11 10.21 26.70 -15.78
N ASN A 12 10.66 25.92 -14.79
CA ASN A 12 10.78 26.38 -13.41
C ASN A 12 12.17 26.96 -13.17
N ARG A 13 12.25 28.27 -12.87
CA ARG A 13 13.53 28.96 -12.65
C ARG A 13 14.30 28.41 -11.44
N ASP A 14 13.61 27.87 -10.44
CA ASP A 14 14.23 27.31 -9.24
C ASP A 14 14.98 26.00 -9.48
N ILE A 15 14.71 25.37 -10.62
CA ILE A 15 15.39 24.16 -11.10
C ILE A 15 16.35 24.55 -12.23
N ASP A 16 15.85 25.25 -13.24
CA ASP A 16 16.59 25.62 -14.44
C ASP A 16 17.82 26.49 -14.14
N GLY A 17 17.77 27.27 -13.06
CA GLY A 17 18.90 28.04 -12.55
C GLY A 17 20.12 27.20 -12.17
N LEU A 18 19.92 25.92 -11.87
CA LEU A 18 20.96 24.98 -11.44
C LEU A 18 21.36 23.98 -12.52
N LEU A 19 20.69 23.92 -13.66
CA LEU A 19 21.04 22.96 -14.71
C LEU A 19 22.21 23.48 -15.57
N SER A 20 23.33 22.75 -15.62
CA SER A 20 24.43 23.03 -16.56
C SER A 20 24.06 22.76 -18.03
N GLY A 21 22.99 21.99 -18.25
CA GLY A 21 22.52 21.51 -19.54
C GLY A 21 23.04 20.12 -19.92
N LEU A 22 23.96 19.54 -19.15
CA LEU A 22 24.50 18.19 -19.36
C LEU A 22 24.33 17.34 -18.10
N ARG A 23 24.06 16.05 -18.30
CA ARG A 23 24.04 15.02 -17.26
C ARG A 23 24.75 13.75 -17.74
N TRP A 24 25.09 12.86 -16.82
CA TRP A 24 25.52 11.51 -17.19
C TRP A 24 24.38 10.75 -17.87
N GLY A 25 24.71 9.98 -18.91
CA GLY A 25 23.75 9.16 -19.66
C GLY A 25 23.45 7.81 -19.01
N THR A 26 24.11 7.50 -17.89
CA THR A 26 23.91 6.32 -17.04
C THR A 26 23.53 6.78 -15.64
N THR A 27 22.78 5.95 -14.92
CA THR A 27 22.49 6.16 -13.49
C THR A 27 23.46 5.40 -12.58
N ASN A 28 24.20 4.42 -13.13
CA ASN A 28 25.21 3.68 -12.38
C ASN A 28 26.57 4.32 -12.64
N LEU A 29 27.13 4.99 -11.64
CA LEU A 29 28.40 5.71 -11.71
C LEU A 29 29.42 5.06 -10.78
N SER A 30 30.63 4.89 -11.27
CA SER A 30 31.76 4.48 -10.44
C SER A 30 32.51 5.70 -9.92
N TYR A 31 33.14 5.58 -8.75
CA TYR A 31 34.02 6.62 -8.22
C TYR A 31 35.32 6.02 -7.68
N SER A 32 36.38 6.81 -7.67
CA SER A 32 37.67 6.36 -7.17
C SER A 32 38.53 7.48 -6.58
N PHE A 33 39.54 7.07 -5.83
CA PHE A 33 40.48 7.96 -5.14
C PHE A 33 41.90 7.70 -5.66
N PRO A 34 42.45 8.58 -6.52
CA PRO A 34 43.79 8.42 -7.06
C PRO A 34 44.84 8.53 -5.95
N GLU A 35 45.75 7.55 -5.87
CA GLU A 35 46.88 7.57 -4.91
C GLU A 35 48.09 8.37 -5.42
N TYR A 36 48.20 8.53 -6.74
CA TYR A 36 49.35 9.17 -7.37
C TYR A 36 48.91 10.01 -8.57
N GLY A 37 49.46 11.22 -8.71
CA GLY A 37 49.24 12.07 -9.90
C GLY A 37 49.66 11.42 -11.22
N ALA A 38 50.53 10.41 -11.17
CA ALA A 38 50.94 9.62 -12.34
C ALA A 38 49.85 8.67 -12.90
N PHE A 39 48.72 8.51 -12.21
CA PHE A 39 47.55 7.77 -12.72
C PHE A 39 46.72 8.57 -13.71
N PHE A 40 46.99 9.87 -13.85
CA PHE A 40 46.34 10.73 -14.83
C PHE A 40 47.14 10.81 -16.13
N ASP A 41 46.42 11.02 -17.23
CA ASP A 41 47.03 11.16 -18.55
C ASP A 41 47.98 12.37 -18.62
N ARG A 42 48.99 12.27 -19.49
CA ARG A 42 49.88 13.38 -19.75
C ARG A 42 49.12 14.51 -20.45
N GLY A 43 49.15 15.71 -19.86
CA GLY A 43 48.36 16.85 -20.36
C GLY A 43 46.91 16.82 -19.91
N TYR A 44 46.60 16.06 -18.85
CA TYR A 44 45.31 16.05 -18.19
C TYR A 44 44.90 17.45 -17.71
N GLY A 45 43.64 17.81 -18.00
CA GLY A 45 43.00 19.02 -17.51
C GLY A 45 43.85 20.26 -17.76
N TRP A 46 44.05 21.03 -16.69
CA TRP A 46 44.93 22.19 -16.68
C TRP A 46 46.27 21.94 -15.98
N GLY A 47 46.56 20.69 -15.66
CA GLY A 47 47.80 20.27 -15.00
C GLY A 47 47.65 20.04 -13.50
N GLU A 48 46.43 19.83 -13.00
CA GLU A 48 46.14 19.53 -11.60
C GLU A 48 47.01 18.40 -11.02
N PRO A 49 47.18 17.25 -11.71
CA PRO A 49 48.00 16.14 -11.19
C PRO A 49 49.49 16.46 -11.07
N ASN A 50 49.96 17.54 -11.70
CA ASN A 50 51.37 17.97 -11.72
C ASN A 50 51.65 19.14 -10.77
N ASN A 51 50.64 19.66 -10.08
CA ASN A 51 50.77 20.82 -9.20
C ASN A 51 50.47 20.42 -7.75
N ASN A 52 51.50 19.95 -7.04
CA ASN A 52 51.43 19.56 -5.63
C ASN A 52 50.26 18.58 -5.31
N PHE A 53 50.18 17.50 -6.07
CA PHE A 53 49.17 16.46 -5.89
C PHE A 53 49.26 15.82 -4.50
N GLU A 54 48.13 15.68 -3.83
CA GLU A 54 47.99 14.88 -2.61
C GLU A 54 46.73 13.99 -2.70
N PRO A 55 46.82 12.70 -2.36
CA PRO A 55 45.65 11.83 -2.33
C PRO A 55 44.71 12.21 -1.20
N PHE A 56 43.41 11.99 -1.38
CA PHE A 56 42.42 12.19 -0.32
C PHE A 56 42.74 11.35 0.93
N SER A 57 42.64 11.96 2.10
CA SER A 57 42.77 11.33 3.41
C SER A 57 41.58 10.39 3.69
N ALA A 58 41.72 9.51 4.68
CA ALA A 58 40.63 8.60 5.07
C ALA A 58 39.33 9.33 5.46
N GLN A 59 39.45 10.49 6.13
CA GLN A 59 38.30 11.32 6.51
C GLN A 59 37.63 11.95 5.29
N GLN A 60 38.41 12.48 4.34
CA GLN A 60 37.86 13.05 3.10
C GLN A 60 37.16 11.99 2.26
N ARG A 61 37.73 10.78 2.15
CA ARG A 61 37.08 9.64 1.47
C ARG A 61 35.76 9.26 2.12
N ALA A 62 35.71 9.21 3.46
CA ALA A 62 34.47 8.91 4.19
C ALA A 62 33.38 9.95 3.91
N VAL A 63 33.73 11.23 3.83
CA VAL A 63 32.80 12.31 3.46
C VAL A 63 32.30 12.18 2.04
N VAL A 64 33.17 11.84 1.07
CA VAL A 64 32.73 11.56 -0.31
C VAL A 64 31.73 10.42 -0.35
N ARG A 65 32.01 9.30 0.35
CA ARG A 65 31.06 8.17 0.43
C ARG A 65 29.71 8.58 1.02
N GLN A 66 29.73 9.38 2.08
CA GLN A 66 28.49 9.89 2.69
C GLN A 66 27.70 10.75 1.68
N HIS A 67 28.34 11.71 1.03
CA HIS A 67 27.67 12.58 0.04
C HIS A 67 27.08 11.78 -1.13
N LEU A 68 27.81 10.78 -1.64
CA LEU A 68 27.31 9.91 -2.70
C LEU A 68 26.11 9.07 -2.23
N ASN A 69 26.11 8.61 -0.97
CA ASN A 69 24.95 7.95 -0.39
C ASN A 69 23.76 8.90 -0.24
N ASP A 70 23.98 10.15 0.21
CA ASP A 70 22.93 11.15 0.37
C ASP A 70 22.32 11.55 -0.98
N ILE A 71 23.14 11.63 -2.04
CA ILE A 71 22.67 11.87 -3.42
C ILE A 71 21.89 10.67 -3.96
N ALA A 72 22.37 9.45 -3.73
CA ALA A 72 21.65 8.23 -4.11
C ALA A 72 20.32 8.08 -3.37
N ALA A 73 20.24 8.55 -2.12
CA ALA A 73 19.02 8.50 -1.33
C ALA A 73 17.89 9.42 -1.85
N VAL A 74 18.22 10.41 -2.70
CA VAL A 74 17.23 11.34 -3.27
C VAL A 74 17.05 11.18 -4.78
N THR A 75 17.84 10.31 -5.44
CA THR A 75 17.82 10.11 -6.90
C THR A 75 17.97 8.64 -7.28
N ASN A 76 17.60 8.26 -8.51
CA ASN A 76 17.88 6.89 -9.00
C ASN A 76 19.35 6.64 -9.39
N LEU A 77 20.30 7.45 -8.90
CA LEU A 77 21.72 7.21 -9.08
C LEU A 77 22.21 6.10 -8.14
N SER A 78 23.12 5.28 -8.64
CA SER A 78 23.88 4.35 -7.81
C SER A 78 25.37 4.59 -7.97
N PHE A 79 26.12 4.46 -6.86
CA PHE A 79 27.54 4.73 -6.82
C PHE A 79 28.33 3.51 -6.36
N SER A 80 29.36 3.12 -7.13
CA SER A 80 30.25 2.02 -6.77
C SER A 80 31.70 2.48 -6.67
N GLU A 81 32.34 2.27 -5.52
CA GLU A 81 33.77 2.55 -5.38
C GLU A 81 34.58 1.54 -6.22
N THR A 82 35.54 2.04 -6.99
CA THR A 82 36.47 1.22 -7.74
C THR A 82 37.91 1.54 -7.35
N GLY A 83 38.75 0.50 -7.29
CA GLY A 83 40.15 0.65 -6.94
C GLY A 83 40.91 1.35 -8.07
N GLU A 84 41.49 2.53 -7.80
CA GLU A 84 42.16 3.30 -8.84
C GLU A 84 43.55 2.75 -9.19
N ARG A 85 43.80 2.62 -10.50
CA ARG A 85 45.11 2.27 -11.10
C ARG A 85 45.22 2.97 -12.45
N ALA A 86 46.42 3.07 -13.01
CA ALA A 86 46.64 3.71 -14.31
C ALA A 86 45.79 3.17 -15.49
N SER A 87 45.25 1.95 -15.38
CA SER A 87 44.39 1.33 -16.39
C SER A 87 42.90 1.25 -16.02
N GLN A 88 42.52 1.72 -14.83
CA GLN A 88 41.17 1.61 -14.27
C GLN A 88 40.90 2.78 -13.34
N VAL A 89 39.94 3.61 -13.72
CA VAL A 89 39.53 4.82 -12.99
C VAL A 89 38.02 4.80 -12.82
N GLY A 90 37.52 5.48 -11.78
CA GLY A 90 36.10 5.79 -11.63
C GLY A 90 35.64 6.84 -12.63
N ASP A 91 34.32 6.95 -12.78
CA ASP A 91 33.67 8.01 -13.56
C ASP A 91 33.75 9.36 -12.83
N LEU A 92 33.83 9.32 -11.49
CA LEU A 92 34.11 10.46 -10.61
C LEU A 92 35.43 10.23 -9.87
N ARG A 93 36.32 11.22 -9.85
CA ARG A 93 37.57 11.15 -9.07
C ARG A 93 37.76 12.35 -8.17
N TYR A 94 38.43 12.13 -7.04
CA TYR A 94 38.62 13.14 -6.00
C TYR A 94 40.09 13.22 -5.59
N GLY A 95 40.72 14.38 -5.80
CA GLY A 95 42.13 14.59 -5.48
C GLY A 95 42.46 16.01 -5.03
N MET A 96 43.57 16.18 -4.33
CA MET A 96 44.08 17.51 -3.94
C MET A 96 45.13 18.00 -4.94
N SER A 97 45.14 19.30 -5.21
CA SER A 97 46.11 19.97 -6.10
C SER A 97 46.19 21.47 -5.78
N ASP A 98 47.34 22.09 -5.99
CA ASP A 98 47.50 23.55 -5.90
C ASP A 98 47.13 24.30 -7.19
N TYR A 99 46.58 23.60 -8.19
CA TYR A 99 46.03 24.26 -9.38
C TYR A 99 44.78 25.11 -9.06
N PRO A 100 43.71 24.57 -8.43
CA PRO A 100 42.60 25.41 -7.98
C PRO A 100 43.02 26.37 -6.86
N GLY A 101 42.48 27.58 -6.88
CA GLY A 101 42.61 28.54 -5.77
C GLY A 101 41.82 28.13 -4.51
N THR A 102 40.70 27.44 -4.70
CA THR A 102 39.85 26.86 -3.65
C THR A 102 39.55 25.40 -3.98
N ALA A 103 38.56 25.15 -4.82
CA ALA A 103 38.23 23.85 -5.40
C ALA A 103 37.55 24.07 -6.76
N HIS A 104 37.51 23.03 -7.60
CA HIS A 104 36.67 22.99 -8.80
C HIS A 104 36.40 21.55 -9.21
N ALA A 105 35.32 21.34 -9.97
CA ALA A 105 35.03 20.08 -10.62
C ALA A 105 34.73 20.26 -12.11
N TYR A 106 34.91 19.18 -12.85
CA TYR A 106 34.53 19.09 -14.24
C TYR A 106 33.11 18.54 -14.38
N TYR A 107 32.28 19.25 -15.13
CA TYR A 107 30.94 18.77 -15.53
C TYR A 107 30.98 17.39 -16.21
N PRO A 108 29.84 16.68 -16.25
CA PRO A 108 29.70 15.45 -17.02
C PRO A 108 30.25 15.61 -18.44
N SER A 109 31.19 14.75 -18.81
CA SER A 109 31.84 14.77 -20.12
C SER A 109 32.37 13.39 -20.49
N SER A 110 32.43 13.11 -21.80
CA SER A 110 33.11 11.91 -22.31
C SER A 110 34.64 12.04 -22.35
N ALA A 111 35.17 13.26 -22.09
CA ALA A 111 36.60 13.48 -21.93
C ALA A 111 37.09 12.85 -20.62
N GLY A 112 38.36 12.43 -20.59
CA GLY A 112 38.95 11.70 -19.47
C GLY A 112 39.01 12.45 -18.14
N ASN A 113 38.64 13.73 -18.10
CA ASN A 113 38.54 14.56 -16.89
C ASN A 113 37.10 14.82 -16.44
N GLY A 114 36.08 14.43 -17.21
CA GLY A 114 34.68 14.67 -16.85
C GLY A 114 34.33 14.00 -15.52
N GLY A 115 33.66 14.71 -14.61
CA GLY A 115 33.31 14.21 -13.29
C GLY A 115 34.40 14.30 -12.22
N ASP A 116 35.62 14.70 -12.57
CA ASP A 116 36.69 14.81 -11.60
C ASP A 116 36.63 16.11 -10.80
N SER A 117 36.92 16.03 -9.51
CA SER A 117 36.89 17.13 -8.55
C SER A 117 38.25 17.32 -7.89
N TRP A 118 38.68 18.58 -7.79
CA TRP A 118 40.00 19.00 -7.33
C TRP A 118 39.91 20.05 -6.23
N TYR A 119 40.73 19.91 -5.19
CA TYR A 119 40.68 20.74 -3.99
C TYR A 119 42.06 21.27 -3.62
N ASN A 120 42.16 22.52 -3.17
CA ASN A 120 43.44 23.17 -2.90
C ASN A 120 44.21 22.46 -1.77
N ASN A 121 45.45 22.05 -2.05
CA ASN A 121 46.29 21.33 -1.09
C ASN A 121 46.92 22.27 -0.05
N SER A 122 47.71 23.24 -0.52
CA SER A 122 48.56 24.08 0.34
C SER A 122 47.77 24.95 1.33
N GLY A 123 46.51 25.26 1.04
CA GLY A 123 45.60 26.00 1.90
C GLY A 123 45.10 25.22 3.11
N ARG A 124 45.21 23.89 3.12
CA ARG A 124 44.84 22.98 4.22
C ARG A 124 43.39 23.09 4.72
N GLN A 125 42.55 23.85 4.01
CA GLN A 125 41.15 24.11 4.38
C GLN A 125 40.29 22.85 4.34
N TYR A 126 40.65 21.90 3.46
CA TYR A 126 39.89 20.68 3.21
C TYR A 126 40.39 19.47 4.00
N ASP A 127 41.40 19.63 4.87
CA ASP A 127 42.03 18.52 5.60
C ASP A 127 41.08 17.87 6.63
N ASN A 128 40.13 18.65 7.18
CA ASN A 128 39.25 18.24 8.26
C ASN A 128 37.76 18.50 7.93
N PRO A 129 37.18 17.83 6.90
CA PRO A 129 35.78 17.99 6.58
C PRO A 129 34.90 17.35 7.67
N GLY A 130 33.92 18.10 8.17
CA GLY A 130 33.01 17.67 9.23
C GLY A 130 31.60 18.21 9.01
N PHE A 131 30.60 17.44 9.41
CA PHE A 131 29.18 17.73 9.16
C PHE A 131 28.80 19.16 9.60
N GLY A 132 28.44 19.99 8.62
CA GLY A 132 28.08 21.41 8.82
C GLY A 132 29.21 22.43 8.69
N ASN A 133 30.45 22.04 8.33
CA ASN A 133 31.54 22.98 8.05
C ASN A 133 31.77 23.21 6.54
N TYR A 134 32.55 24.25 6.20
CA TYR A 134 32.81 24.62 4.81
C TYR A 134 33.46 23.50 3.98
N ALA A 135 34.44 22.78 4.55
CA ALA A 135 35.13 21.72 3.83
C ALA A 135 34.17 20.56 3.47
N TYR A 136 33.23 20.24 4.36
CA TYR A 136 32.19 19.25 4.11
C TYR A 136 31.24 19.71 3.00
N LEU A 137 30.75 20.96 3.07
CA LEU A 137 29.90 21.57 2.04
C LEU A 137 30.60 21.62 0.67
N ALA A 138 31.86 22.03 0.64
CA ALA A 138 32.60 22.17 -0.61
C ALA A 138 32.75 20.84 -1.34
N VAL A 139 32.94 19.72 -0.63
CA VAL A 139 32.97 18.40 -1.28
C VAL A 139 31.61 18.04 -1.89
N LEU A 140 30.50 18.39 -1.22
CA LEU A 140 29.15 18.22 -1.77
C LEU A 140 28.93 19.09 -3.00
N HIS A 141 29.35 20.35 -2.93
CA HIS A 141 29.24 21.35 -3.99
C HIS A 141 29.96 20.90 -5.26
N GLU A 142 31.24 20.52 -5.15
CA GLU A 142 32.00 20.03 -6.31
C GLU A 142 31.44 18.72 -6.87
N THR A 143 30.90 17.85 -6.00
CA THR A 143 30.17 16.65 -6.45
C THR A 143 28.91 17.03 -7.23
N GLY A 144 28.20 18.09 -6.82
CA GLY A 144 27.08 18.65 -7.58
C GLY A 144 27.47 19.07 -8.99
N HIS A 145 28.59 19.78 -9.15
CA HIS A 145 29.17 20.09 -10.46
C HIS A 145 29.50 18.84 -11.28
N ALA A 146 30.16 17.85 -10.67
CA ALA A 146 30.50 16.59 -11.31
C ALA A 146 29.26 15.79 -11.79
N LEU A 147 28.09 16.07 -11.22
CA LEU A 147 26.80 15.50 -11.61
C LEU A 147 25.98 16.40 -12.56
N GLY A 148 26.43 17.62 -12.84
CA GLY A 148 25.79 18.50 -13.83
C GLY A 148 25.07 19.72 -13.24
N LEU A 149 25.17 20.00 -11.94
CA LEU A 149 24.64 21.22 -11.36
C LEU A 149 25.59 22.40 -11.61
N LYS A 150 25.10 23.55 -12.05
CA LYS A 150 25.87 24.79 -12.18
C LYS A 150 25.60 25.76 -11.04
N HIS A 151 26.41 26.81 -10.93
CA HIS A 151 26.12 27.87 -9.98
C HIS A 151 24.83 28.63 -10.38
N PRO A 152 24.00 29.03 -9.39
CA PRO A 152 22.70 29.65 -9.63
C PRO A 152 22.74 31.06 -10.23
N HIS A 153 23.90 31.73 -10.15
CA HIS A 153 24.12 33.12 -10.57
C HIS A 153 24.96 33.25 -11.86
N GLU A 154 25.41 32.13 -12.43
CA GLU A 154 26.15 32.09 -13.70
C GLU A 154 25.26 32.40 -14.91
N SER A 155 25.88 32.83 -16.02
CA SER A 155 25.18 33.22 -17.25
C SER A 155 24.24 32.13 -17.78
N GLY A 156 23.10 32.54 -18.36
CA GLY A 156 22.04 31.65 -18.81
C GLY A 156 20.77 31.86 -18.00
N THR A 157 20.01 30.80 -17.74
CA THR A 157 18.93 30.84 -16.74
C THR A 157 19.55 30.84 -15.35
N THR A 158 19.14 31.77 -14.49
CA THR A 158 19.55 31.88 -13.08
C THR A 158 18.37 31.59 -12.18
N LEU A 159 18.65 31.22 -10.92
CA LEU A 159 17.65 31.24 -9.85
C LEU A 159 17.02 32.63 -9.70
N SER A 160 15.84 32.70 -9.08
CA SER A 160 15.27 33.97 -8.66
C SER A 160 16.16 34.60 -7.57
N TYR A 161 16.13 35.92 -7.47
CA TYR A 161 17.00 36.64 -6.54
C TYR A 161 16.77 36.23 -5.08
N ASP A 162 15.52 35.96 -4.72
CA ASP A 162 15.09 35.52 -3.39
C ASP A 162 15.44 34.07 -3.07
N HIS A 163 15.88 33.28 -4.06
CA HIS A 163 16.31 31.88 -3.90
C HIS A 163 17.80 31.66 -4.24
N ASP A 164 18.55 32.68 -4.66
CA ASP A 164 20.01 32.59 -4.84
C ASP A 164 20.72 32.73 -3.49
N SER A 165 20.69 31.68 -2.67
CA SER A 165 21.52 31.53 -1.47
C SER A 165 21.70 30.07 -1.08
N MET A 166 22.65 29.81 -0.18
CA MET A 166 22.86 28.46 0.39
C MET A 166 21.64 27.95 1.17
N GLU A 167 20.69 28.81 1.53
CA GLU A 167 19.42 28.35 2.12
C GLU A 167 18.62 27.50 1.13
N TYR A 168 18.81 27.69 -0.18
CA TYR A 168 18.05 26.98 -1.22
C TYR A 168 18.89 26.02 -2.04
N SER A 169 20.18 26.32 -2.22
CA SER A 169 21.10 25.50 -3.01
C SER A 169 22.53 25.59 -2.49
N VAL A 170 23.15 24.46 -2.22
CA VAL A 170 24.58 24.37 -1.86
C VAL A 170 25.48 24.89 -2.99
N MET A 171 24.95 25.03 -4.21
CA MET A 171 25.64 25.58 -5.37
C MET A 171 25.74 27.12 -5.34
N SER A 172 25.06 27.84 -4.46
CA SER A 172 25.24 29.30 -4.39
C SER A 172 26.59 29.68 -3.77
N TYR A 173 27.08 30.88 -4.09
CA TYR A 173 28.21 31.49 -3.37
C TYR A 173 27.76 32.45 -2.27
N ARG A 174 26.44 32.66 -2.15
CA ARG A 174 25.85 33.55 -1.17
C ARG A 174 25.49 32.79 0.09
N SER A 175 26.01 33.26 1.22
CA SER A 175 25.59 32.77 2.54
C SER A 175 24.10 32.89 2.77
N HIS A 176 23.53 34.04 2.42
CA HIS A 176 22.12 34.39 2.56
C HIS A 176 21.68 35.21 1.34
N VAL A 177 20.37 35.38 1.16
CA VAL A 177 19.81 36.18 0.06
C VAL A 177 20.43 37.59 0.08
N GLY A 178 21.01 37.99 -1.06
CA GLY A 178 21.65 39.31 -1.23
C GLY A 178 23.09 39.43 -0.73
N ALA A 179 23.71 38.37 -0.20
CA ALA A 179 25.13 38.40 0.18
C ALA A 179 26.07 38.55 -1.04
N SER A 180 27.35 38.89 -0.81
CA SER A 180 28.34 38.99 -1.90
C SER A 180 28.59 37.64 -2.60
N LEU A 181 29.05 37.68 -3.86
CA LEU A 181 29.59 36.50 -4.57
C LEU A 181 31.03 36.16 -4.20
N ASP A 182 31.71 37.00 -3.41
CA ASP A 182 33.13 36.83 -3.08
C ASP A 182 33.40 35.71 -2.06
N GLY A 183 32.38 34.93 -1.70
CA GLY A 183 32.45 33.78 -0.79
C GLY A 183 31.65 33.95 0.50
N TYR A 184 31.59 32.85 1.26
CA TYR A 184 30.78 32.72 2.46
C TYR A 184 31.26 33.54 3.67
N ARG A 185 30.30 33.98 4.48
CA ARG A 185 30.49 34.71 5.76
C ARG A 185 30.00 33.95 7.00
N ASN A 186 29.59 32.69 6.81
CA ASN A 186 29.03 31.82 7.84
C ASN A 186 29.98 31.59 9.01
N GLU A 187 29.40 31.28 10.17
CA GLU A 187 30.17 30.70 11.28
C GLU A 187 30.71 29.30 10.92
N ALA A 188 31.66 28.81 11.72
CA ALA A 188 32.41 27.58 11.41
C ALA A 188 31.54 26.33 11.15
N TRP A 189 30.39 26.21 11.81
CA TRP A 189 29.45 25.09 11.70
C TRP A 189 28.09 25.50 11.12
N GLY A 190 28.02 26.69 10.51
CA GLY A 190 26.79 27.27 9.94
C GLY A 190 26.59 26.96 8.47
N PHE A 191 27.19 25.89 7.92
CA PHE A 191 27.03 25.49 6.53
C PHE A 191 25.97 24.40 6.38
N ALA A 192 25.34 24.33 5.21
CA ALA A 192 24.33 23.32 4.91
C ALA A 192 24.90 21.91 5.13
N GLN A 193 24.09 21.08 5.78
CA GLN A 193 24.47 19.74 6.24
C GLN A 193 24.03 18.66 5.24
N THR A 194 23.12 18.98 4.34
CA THR A 194 22.61 18.10 3.29
C THR A 194 22.53 18.88 1.97
N LEU A 195 22.13 18.20 0.88
CA LEU A 195 21.57 18.90 -0.28
C LEU A 195 20.39 19.78 0.18
N MET A 196 20.23 20.93 -0.45
CA MET A 196 19.12 21.83 -0.18
C MET A 196 18.00 21.65 -1.22
N MET A 197 16.81 22.17 -0.94
CA MET A 197 15.58 21.90 -1.71
C MET A 197 15.74 21.99 -3.23
N ASN A 198 16.44 23.02 -3.74
CA ASN A 198 16.59 23.21 -5.19
C ASN A 198 17.67 22.28 -5.77
N ASP A 199 18.67 21.87 -4.98
CA ASP A 199 19.65 20.87 -5.40
C ASP A 199 18.98 19.51 -5.61
N ILE A 200 18.15 19.09 -4.64
CA ILE A 200 17.37 17.84 -4.71
C ILE A 200 16.48 17.87 -5.95
N ALA A 201 15.68 18.93 -6.13
CA ALA A 201 14.78 19.05 -7.28
C ALA A 201 15.53 19.02 -8.63
N ALA A 202 16.68 19.71 -8.74
CA ALA A 202 17.48 19.72 -9.96
C ALA A 202 18.12 18.35 -10.25
N LEU A 203 18.65 17.67 -9.23
CA LEU A 203 19.19 16.31 -9.37
C LEU A 203 18.10 15.30 -9.75
N GLN A 204 16.92 15.40 -9.16
CA GLN A 204 15.76 14.55 -9.50
C GLN A 204 15.26 14.80 -10.92
N VAL A 205 15.31 16.02 -11.43
CA VAL A 205 15.02 16.28 -12.85
C VAL A 205 16.05 15.62 -13.77
N MET A 206 17.32 15.56 -13.37
CA MET A 206 18.35 14.92 -14.16
C MET A 206 18.33 13.39 -14.07
N TYR A 207 18.00 12.82 -12.92
CA TYR A 207 18.23 11.39 -12.64
C TYR A 207 16.99 10.63 -12.13
N GLY A 208 15.86 11.31 -11.95
CA GLY A 208 14.64 10.78 -11.34
C GLY A 208 14.74 10.71 -9.82
N ALA A 209 13.62 10.89 -9.11
CA ALA A 209 13.53 10.73 -7.66
C ALA A 209 13.55 9.24 -7.26
N ASP A 210 14.21 8.94 -6.13
CA ASP A 210 14.16 7.64 -5.48
C ASP A 210 13.10 7.66 -4.36
N PHE A 211 12.00 6.92 -4.59
CA PHE A 211 10.93 6.72 -3.62
C PHE A 211 11.10 5.43 -2.81
N GLY A 212 12.20 4.70 -2.98
CA GLY A 212 12.54 3.54 -2.14
C GLY A 212 13.25 3.93 -0.85
N THR A 213 13.91 5.10 -0.82
CA THR A 213 14.54 5.61 0.39
C THR A 213 13.48 5.94 1.44
N ARG A 214 13.55 5.26 2.60
CA ARG A 214 12.65 5.47 3.74
C ARG A 214 11.16 5.33 3.41
N ALA A 215 10.79 4.50 2.44
CA ALA A 215 9.41 4.35 1.95
C ALA A 215 8.34 3.83 2.96
N ASP A 216 8.73 3.59 4.21
CA ASP A 216 7.88 3.14 5.31
C ASP A 216 7.72 4.30 6.31
N ASN A 217 6.80 4.17 7.28
CA ASN A 217 6.58 5.21 8.29
C ASN A 217 7.87 5.60 9.02
N THR A 218 8.24 6.88 8.91
CA THR A 218 9.49 7.40 9.43
C THR A 218 9.27 8.49 10.46
N HIS A 219 9.94 8.35 11.60
CA HIS A 219 9.87 9.28 12.71
C HIS A 219 11.18 10.05 12.85
N TYR A 220 11.12 11.36 12.61
CA TYR A 220 12.24 12.28 12.68
C TYR A 220 12.23 13.07 13.97
N SER A 221 13.34 13.08 14.71
CA SER A 221 13.51 13.94 15.88
C SER A 221 14.92 14.54 15.94
N TRP A 222 15.10 15.59 16.74
CA TRP A 222 16.39 16.28 16.89
C TRP A 222 16.73 16.50 18.36
N SER A 223 18.02 16.38 18.70
CA SER A 223 18.52 16.73 20.04
C SER A 223 18.65 18.26 20.18
N PRO A 224 18.03 18.89 21.20
CA PRO A 224 18.17 20.33 21.46
C PRO A 224 19.58 20.72 21.94
N GLU A 225 20.37 19.77 22.44
CA GLU A 225 21.74 19.98 22.94
C GLU A 225 22.80 19.87 21.85
N THR A 226 22.56 19.06 20.82
CA THR A 226 23.59 18.71 19.83
C THR A 226 23.21 18.98 18.38
N GLY A 227 21.93 19.17 18.08
CA GLY A 227 21.42 19.32 16.71
C GLY A 227 21.46 18.03 15.90
N GLN A 228 21.83 16.90 16.51
CA GLN A 228 21.82 15.60 15.84
C GLN A 228 20.37 15.18 15.54
N MET A 229 20.14 14.80 14.28
CA MET A 229 18.89 14.19 13.83
C MET A 229 18.87 12.70 14.18
N PHE A 230 17.70 12.19 14.52
CA PHE A 230 17.40 10.78 14.72
C PHE A 230 16.28 10.38 13.76
N VAL A 231 16.44 9.22 13.13
CA VAL A 231 15.46 8.62 12.21
C VAL A 231 15.08 7.28 12.79
N ASN A 232 13.82 7.11 13.20
CA ASN A 232 13.33 5.91 13.90
C ASN A 232 14.21 5.57 15.13
N GLY A 233 14.63 6.60 15.88
CA GLY A 233 15.50 6.47 17.05
C GLY A 233 16.99 6.22 16.74
N ALA A 234 17.36 5.93 15.49
CA ALA A 234 18.75 5.79 15.08
C ALA A 234 19.38 7.16 14.79
N GLY A 235 20.50 7.48 15.44
CA GLY A 235 21.19 8.76 15.26
C GLY A 235 21.86 8.87 13.89
N ALA A 236 21.57 9.95 13.16
CA ALA A 236 22.25 10.34 11.93
C ALA A 236 23.61 11.01 12.22
N ALA A 237 24.26 11.56 11.21
CA ALA A 237 25.53 12.29 11.37
C ALA A 237 25.36 13.44 12.39
N ARG A 238 26.29 13.52 13.35
CA ARG A 238 26.28 14.56 14.39
C ARG A 238 26.97 15.82 13.86
N PRO A 239 26.31 16.99 13.89
CA PRO A 239 26.94 18.28 13.60
C PRO A 239 28.13 18.57 14.52
N GLY A 240 29.12 19.32 14.02
CA GLY A 240 30.30 19.66 14.82
C GLY A 240 30.06 20.65 15.95
N ASP A 241 28.98 21.42 15.88
CA ASP A 241 28.42 22.24 16.97
C ASP A 241 26.88 22.12 16.93
N ASN A 242 26.18 22.63 17.95
CA ASN A 242 24.73 22.55 18.07
C ASN A 242 24.01 23.44 17.03
N ARG A 243 24.01 22.99 15.77
CA ARG A 243 23.36 23.64 14.62
C ARG A 243 22.58 22.61 13.80
N VAL A 244 21.45 23.04 13.26
CA VAL A 244 20.61 22.28 12.34
C VAL A 244 20.37 23.15 11.12
N PHE A 245 20.84 22.70 9.95
CA PHE A 245 20.64 23.40 8.68
C PHE A 245 20.66 22.39 7.53
N MET A 246 19.49 21.85 7.21
CA MET A 246 19.32 20.72 6.29
C MET A 246 17.96 20.74 5.58
N THR A 247 17.83 19.90 4.55
CA THR A 247 16.57 19.55 3.92
C THR A 247 16.32 18.05 4.09
N VAL A 248 15.10 17.66 4.48
CA VAL A 248 14.67 16.27 4.58
C VAL A 248 14.04 15.82 3.26
N TRP A 249 14.43 14.62 2.81
CA TRP A 249 13.77 13.85 1.76
C TRP A 249 13.31 12.52 2.35
N ASP A 250 12.04 12.20 2.08
CA ASP A 250 11.42 10.92 2.36
C ASP A 250 10.81 10.37 1.06
N GLY A 251 10.83 9.04 0.87
CA GLY A 251 10.36 8.36 -0.31
C GLY A 251 8.93 7.84 -0.20
N GLY A 252 8.34 7.81 0.99
CA GLY A 252 6.99 7.29 1.20
C GLY A 252 6.73 6.87 2.63
N GLY A 253 5.46 6.64 2.97
CA GLY A 253 5.07 6.23 4.30
C GLY A 253 4.09 7.23 4.92
N THR A 254 3.88 7.11 6.22
CA THR A 254 3.25 8.13 7.05
C THR A 254 4.27 8.61 8.08
N ASP A 255 4.84 9.77 7.82
CA ASP A 255 6.03 10.27 8.48
C ASP A 255 5.69 11.34 9.51
N THR A 256 6.54 11.45 10.53
CA THR A 256 6.30 12.32 11.68
C THR A 256 7.53 13.17 12.00
N TYR A 257 7.33 14.48 12.09
CA TYR A 257 8.26 15.36 12.78
C TYR A 257 7.92 15.42 14.26
N ASP A 258 8.82 14.89 15.08
CA ASP A 258 8.69 14.90 16.53
C ASP A 258 9.69 15.88 17.17
N LEU A 259 9.15 17.00 17.62
CA LEU A 259 9.88 18.03 18.35
C LEU A 259 9.65 17.95 19.85
N SER A 260 9.15 16.81 20.35
CA SER A 260 8.83 16.59 21.76
C SER A 260 9.98 16.85 22.75
N ASN A 261 11.22 16.73 22.28
CA ASN A 261 12.44 16.97 23.05
C ASN A 261 12.71 18.45 23.31
N TYR A 262 12.08 19.37 22.58
CA TYR A 262 12.26 20.81 22.75
C TYR A 262 11.35 21.35 23.86
N TRP A 263 11.88 22.31 24.61
CA TRP A 263 11.16 22.97 25.71
C TRP A 263 10.66 24.38 25.33
N ASN A 264 11.14 24.94 24.22
CA ASN A 264 10.76 26.25 23.69
C ASN A 264 9.65 26.13 22.66
N SER A 265 8.94 27.24 22.42
CA SER A 265 8.03 27.35 21.27
C SER A 265 8.73 27.08 19.95
N VAL A 266 8.09 26.30 19.08
CA VAL A 266 8.54 25.93 17.74
C VAL A 266 7.58 26.43 16.66
N THR A 267 8.07 26.48 15.42
CA THR A 267 7.22 26.63 14.24
C THR A 267 7.48 25.46 13.32
N ILE A 268 6.46 24.62 13.11
CA ILE A 268 6.52 23.45 12.25
C ILE A 268 5.78 23.78 10.97
N ASP A 269 6.43 23.62 9.82
CA ASP A 269 5.79 23.79 8.52
C ASP A 269 6.02 22.53 7.69
N LEU A 270 4.96 21.74 7.49
CA LEU A 270 5.02 20.45 6.80
C LEU A 270 4.90 20.61 5.28
N ARG A 271 4.72 21.82 4.76
CA ARG A 271 4.51 22.04 3.33
C ARG A 271 5.82 21.85 2.55
N PRO A 272 5.76 21.32 1.31
CA PRO A 272 6.92 21.25 0.42
C PRO A 272 7.56 22.63 0.22
N GLY A 273 8.89 22.69 0.30
CA GLY A 273 9.64 23.93 0.12
C GLY A 273 9.58 24.91 1.30
N GLN A 274 8.91 24.56 2.41
CA GLN A 274 8.83 25.38 3.61
C GLN A 274 9.77 24.90 4.71
N TRP A 275 9.82 25.67 5.80
CA TRP A 275 10.84 25.56 6.85
C TRP A 275 10.23 25.38 8.23
N THR A 276 10.72 24.37 8.94
CA THR A 276 10.53 24.19 10.37
C THR A 276 11.66 24.89 11.14
N THR A 277 11.31 25.62 12.18
CA THR A 277 12.23 26.25 13.14
C THR A 277 12.10 25.54 14.48
N THR A 278 13.12 24.76 14.85
CA THR A 278 13.18 23.99 16.11
C THR A 278 13.62 24.89 17.27
N ALA A 279 14.69 25.65 17.08
CA ALA A 279 15.17 26.60 18.07
C ALA A 279 16.10 27.65 17.45
N ASP A 280 15.98 28.91 17.89
CA ASP A 280 16.79 30.00 17.33
C ASP A 280 18.29 29.85 17.61
N TRP A 281 18.69 29.17 18.70
CA TRP A 281 20.10 28.91 19.00
C TRP A 281 20.72 27.80 18.14
N GLN A 282 19.90 26.98 17.48
CA GLN A 282 20.36 25.96 16.53
C GLN A 282 20.35 26.43 15.07
N ARG A 283 19.73 27.58 14.79
CA ARG A 283 19.75 28.16 13.44
C ARG A 283 21.18 28.58 13.10
N ALA A 284 21.64 28.16 11.92
CA ALA A 284 22.96 28.52 11.41
C ALA A 284 23.12 30.04 11.29
N ASP A 285 24.22 30.58 11.83
CA ASP A 285 24.65 31.95 11.57
C ASP A 285 25.31 32.03 10.19
N LEU A 286 24.66 32.76 9.28
CA LEU A 286 25.08 32.92 7.89
C LEU A 286 26.06 34.09 7.72
N GLY A 287 26.40 34.81 8.80
CA GLY A 287 27.22 36.01 8.78
C GLY A 287 26.41 37.28 8.55
N ASP A 288 27.08 38.43 8.66
CA ASP A 288 26.52 39.77 8.43
C ASP A 288 25.24 40.10 9.24
N GLY A 289 25.00 39.38 10.34
CA GLY A 289 23.82 39.53 11.20
C GLY A 289 22.60 38.72 10.74
N TYR A 290 22.76 37.81 9.78
CA TYR A 290 21.70 36.96 9.24
C TYR A 290 21.82 35.52 9.77
N LYS A 291 20.67 34.94 10.16
CA LYS A 291 20.54 33.50 10.44
C LYS A 291 19.72 32.82 9.34
N ALA A 292 19.99 31.54 9.08
CA ALA A 292 19.22 30.73 8.14
C ALA A 292 17.74 30.78 8.45
N ARG A 293 16.86 30.93 7.46
CA ARG A 293 15.41 31.18 7.69
C ARG A 293 14.68 30.15 8.55
N GLY A 294 15.18 28.92 8.62
CA GLY A 294 14.75 27.88 9.54
C GLY A 294 15.87 26.88 9.79
N ASN A 295 15.53 25.78 10.47
CA ASN A 295 16.47 24.71 10.80
C ASN A 295 16.38 23.56 9.78
N VAL A 296 15.16 23.15 9.47
CA VAL A 296 14.86 21.99 8.63
C VAL A 296 13.92 22.44 7.52
N ALA A 297 14.30 22.22 6.27
CA ALA A 297 13.43 22.41 5.13
C ALA A 297 12.83 21.08 4.66
N ASN A 298 11.65 21.13 4.05
CA ASN A 298 11.09 19.98 3.33
C ASN A 298 11.45 20.07 1.84
N ALA A 299 11.82 18.94 1.25
CA ALA A 299 12.06 18.87 -0.19
C ALA A 299 10.82 19.32 -1.01
N LEU A 300 11.07 19.76 -2.24
CA LEU A 300 10.00 20.04 -3.22
C LEU A 300 9.44 18.73 -3.77
N LEU A 301 8.17 18.72 -4.15
CA LEU A 301 7.55 17.53 -4.75
C LEU A 301 8.11 17.25 -6.14
N TYR A 302 8.44 15.99 -6.40
CA TYR A 302 8.85 15.53 -7.72
C TYR A 302 7.62 15.30 -8.62
N ASN A 303 7.43 16.14 -9.64
CA ASN A 303 6.27 16.08 -10.55
C ASN A 303 4.89 16.14 -9.86
N GLY A 304 4.81 16.77 -8.68
CA GLY A 304 3.58 16.86 -7.89
C GLY A 304 3.20 15.56 -7.16
N ASP A 305 4.08 14.56 -7.15
CA ASP A 305 3.90 13.32 -6.38
C ASP A 305 3.98 13.62 -4.88
N THR A 306 2.99 13.19 -4.12
CA THR A 306 2.83 13.50 -2.69
C THR A 306 3.49 12.48 -1.77
N ARG A 307 4.14 11.44 -2.29
CA ARG A 307 4.76 10.40 -1.45
C ARG A 307 5.88 10.91 -0.55
N SER A 308 6.52 12.02 -0.89
CA SER A 308 7.60 12.61 -0.07
C SER A 308 7.10 13.62 0.96
N LEU A 309 5.80 13.66 1.23
CA LEU A 309 5.24 14.55 2.25
C LEU A 309 5.59 14.02 3.64
N ILE A 310 5.55 14.93 4.62
CA ILE A 310 5.57 14.57 6.04
C ILE A 310 4.15 14.77 6.54
N GLU A 311 3.48 13.71 6.97
CA GLU A 311 2.05 13.74 7.30
C GLU A 311 1.79 14.30 8.69
N ASN A 312 2.69 14.05 9.65
CA ASN A 312 2.39 14.25 11.06
C ASN A 312 3.39 15.19 11.75
N ALA A 313 2.91 15.83 12.82
CA ALA A 313 3.74 16.66 13.69
C ALA A 313 3.38 16.42 15.16
N ILE A 314 4.41 16.25 15.99
CA ILE A 314 4.32 16.28 17.45
C ILE A 314 5.10 17.51 17.93
N ALA A 315 4.39 18.44 18.56
CA ALA A 315 4.94 19.70 19.00
C ALA A 315 5.60 19.60 20.39
N THR A 316 5.76 20.72 21.09
CA THR A 316 6.44 20.84 22.39
C THR A 316 5.44 20.99 23.55
N GLU A 317 5.92 21.27 24.76
CA GLU A 317 5.05 21.66 25.89
C GLU A 317 4.89 23.20 26.00
N SER A 318 5.23 23.93 24.94
CA SER A 318 5.14 25.38 24.80
C SER A 318 4.14 25.78 23.70
N ASN A 319 3.84 27.07 23.57
CA ASN A 319 2.90 27.56 22.56
C ASN A 319 3.53 27.48 21.16
N ASP A 320 3.02 26.60 20.31
CA ASP A 320 3.57 26.29 19.01
C ASP A 320 2.70 26.77 17.85
N THR A 321 3.30 26.85 16.66
CA THR A 321 2.57 27.12 15.41
C THR A 321 2.86 26.03 14.40
N ILE A 322 1.83 25.37 13.91
CA ILE A 322 1.96 24.22 13.00
C ILE A 322 1.20 24.50 11.71
N HIS A 323 1.86 24.39 10.56
CA HIS A 323 1.25 24.41 9.24
C HIS A 323 1.18 22.99 8.68
N GLY A 324 -0.04 22.50 8.44
CA GLY A 324 -0.28 21.27 7.70
C GLY A 324 0.07 21.42 6.22
N ASN A 325 0.06 20.30 5.49
CA ASN A 325 0.27 20.26 4.04
C ASN A 325 -0.98 19.70 3.32
N SER A 326 -0.80 19.12 2.14
CA SER A 326 -1.90 18.59 1.32
C SER A 326 -2.22 17.13 1.60
N ALA A 327 -1.60 16.50 2.61
CA ALA A 327 -1.97 15.19 3.11
C ALA A 327 -3.04 15.34 4.22
N GLY A 328 -3.66 14.23 4.65
CA GLY A 328 -4.45 14.22 5.88
C GLY A 328 -3.51 14.21 7.08
N ASN A 329 -3.30 15.36 7.72
CA ASN A 329 -2.26 15.50 8.73
C ASN A 329 -2.73 15.05 10.12
N VAL A 330 -1.85 14.40 10.89
CA VAL A 330 -2.05 14.21 12.34
C VAL A 330 -1.15 15.15 13.11
N ILE A 331 -1.74 16.18 13.73
CA ILE A 331 -1.02 17.24 14.43
C ILE A 331 -1.34 17.16 15.92
N ASP A 332 -0.33 16.95 16.74
CA ASP A 332 -0.43 16.94 18.21
C ASP A 332 0.30 18.15 18.80
N GLY A 333 -0.46 19.16 19.23
CA GLY A 333 0.08 20.37 19.88
C GLY A 333 0.67 20.09 21.27
N ARG A 334 0.28 18.97 21.88
CA ARG A 334 0.63 18.55 23.25
C ARG A 334 0.17 19.50 24.34
N GLY A 335 0.99 20.45 24.75
CA GLY A 335 0.76 21.30 25.90
C GLY A 335 1.25 22.69 25.57
N GLY A 336 0.63 23.72 26.13
CA GLY A 336 0.80 25.07 25.61
C GLY A 336 -0.51 25.54 24.98
N TRP A 337 -0.45 26.69 24.29
CA TRP A 337 -1.55 27.24 23.51
C TRP A 337 -1.15 27.21 22.04
N ASP A 338 -1.52 26.12 21.38
CA ASP A 338 -1.02 25.79 20.05
C ASP A 338 -1.95 26.30 18.96
N THR A 339 -1.33 26.75 17.87
CA THR A 339 -2.06 27.27 16.71
C THR A 339 -1.77 26.41 15.49
N VAL A 340 -2.82 25.78 14.93
CA VAL A 340 -2.74 25.14 13.62
C VAL A 340 -3.15 26.14 12.54
N VAL A 341 -2.39 26.17 11.45
CA VAL A 341 -2.64 27.03 10.30
C VAL A 341 -3.08 26.17 9.12
N LEU A 342 -4.34 26.32 8.72
CA LEU A 342 -4.94 25.63 7.60
C LEU A 342 -4.94 26.51 6.36
N ALA A 343 -4.87 25.88 5.18
CA ALA A 343 -4.93 26.57 3.90
C ALA A 343 -6.28 27.29 3.71
N GLY A 344 -6.40 28.12 2.68
CA GLY A 344 -7.70 28.69 2.29
C GLY A 344 -8.35 29.56 3.37
N SER A 345 -9.68 29.49 3.46
CA SER A 345 -10.54 30.27 4.37
C SER A 345 -11.37 29.35 5.28
N ARG A 346 -11.90 29.88 6.39
CA ARG A 346 -12.77 29.10 7.30
C ARG A 346 -13.93 28.39 6.60
N SER A 347 -14.50 29.00 5.57
CA SER A 347 -15.63 28.44 4.81
C SER A 347 -15.27 27.26 3.90
N ASP A 348 -13.98 26.95 3.77
CA ASP A 348 -13.48 25.80 2.99
C ASP A 348 -13.40 24.53 3.83
N TYR A 349 -13.58 24.63 5.16
CA TYR A 349 -13.43 23.52 6.09
C TYR A 349 -14.73 23.19 6.82
N LEU A 350 -15.00 21.90 6.98
CA LEU A 350 -15.88 21.37 8.01
C LEU A 350 -15.02 21.02 9.23
N MET A 351 -15.41 21.48 10.42
CA MET A 351 -14.69 21.17 11.65
C MET A 351 -15.60 20.54 12.68
N ASP A 352 -15.18 19.43 13.24
CA ASP A 352 -15.93 18.70 14.27
C ASP A 352 -15.00 18.13 15.35
N GLY A 353 -15.53 17.94 16.55
CA GLY A 353 -14.85 17.30 17.67
C GLY A 353 -15.16 17.96 19.00
N THR A 354 -14.21 17.85 19.93
CA THR A 354 -14.27 18.45 21.25
C THR A 354 -13.00 19.27 21.51
N SER A 355 -13.05 20.16 22.50
CA SER A 355 -11.83 20.78 23.04
C SER A 355 -10.82 19.68 23.40
N GLY A 356 -9.70 19.60 22.67
CA GLY A 356 -8.66 18.56 22.80
C GLY A 356 -8.57 17.54 21.65
N TYR A 357 -9.59 17.37 20.82
CA TYR A 357 -9.53 16.57 19.58
C TYR A 357 -10.49 17.12 18.54
N VAL A 358 -9.96 17.59 17.42
CA VAL A 358 -10.71 18.22 16.35
C VAL A 358 -10.33 17.58 15.04
N THR A 359 -11.31 17.34 14.18
CA THR A 359 -11.10 16.99 12.78
C THR A 359 -11.39 18.22 11.92
N ALA A 360 -10.55 18.46 10.92
CA ALA A 360 -10.75 19.51 9.93
C ALA A 360 -10.75 18.90 8.53
N GLU A 361 -11.90 18.86 7.88
CA GLU A 361 -12.07 18.34 6.53
C GLU A 361 -12.13 19.49 5.53
N GLY A 362 -11.19 19.54 4.60
CA GLY A 362 -11.10 20.59 3.58
C GLY A 362 -10.28 20.13 2.37
N PHE A 363 -10.60 20.63 1.18
CA PHE A 363 -9.89 20.27 -0.06
C PHE A 363 -9.77 18.76 -0.36
N GLY A 364 -10.66 17.93 0.19
CA GLY A 364 -10.66 16.47 0.01
C GLY A 364 -9.71 15.72 0.95
N VAL A 365 -9.16 16.38 1.97
CA VAL A 365 -8.33 15.78 3.02
C VAL A 365 -8.96 16.00 4.40
N LEU A 366 -8.61 15.10 5.33
CA LEU A 366 -9.07 15.14 6.72
C LEU A 366 -7.86 15.25 7.65
N ASP A 367 -7.73 16.39 8.32
CA ASP A 367 -6.72 16.62 9.34
C ASP A 367 -7.25 16.24 10.72
N SER A 368 -6.42 15.61 11.55
CA SER A 368 -6.67 15.32 12.97
C SER A 368 -5.80 16.22 13.84
N LEU A 369 -6.44 17.11 14.58
CA LEU A 369 -5.80 18.09 15.47
C LEU A 369 -6.01 17.65 16.92
N LEU A 370 -4.95 17.17 17.56
CA LEU A 370 -4.93 16.73 18.95
C LEU A 370 -4.32 17.83 19.81
N ARG A 371 -5.00 18.20 20.91
CA ARG A 371 -4.49 19.16 21.89
C ARG A 371 -4.02 20.47 21.22
N VAL A 372 -4.91 21.04 20.43
CA VAL A 372 -4.73 22.32 19.74
C VAL A 372 -5.80 23.27 20.26
N GLU A 373 -5.43 24.51 20.60
CA GLU A 373 -6.35 25.50 21.16
C GLU A 373 -6.88 26.48 20.10
N TYR A 374 -6.08 26.76 19.07
CA TYR A 374 -6.39 27.79 18.08
C TYR A 374 -6.22 27.28 16.65
N VAL A 375 -7.07 27.76 15.74
CA VAL A 375 -6.89 27.58 14.30
C VAL A 375 -6.85 28.93 13.61
N ARG A 376 -5.92 29.07 12.67
CA ARG A 376 -5.80 30.19 11.75
C ARG A 376 -5.96 29.69 10.32
N PHE A 377 -6.54 30.51 9.45
CA PHE A 377 -6.64 30.22 8.02
C PHE A 377 -5.75 31.18 7.23
N GLU A 378 -5.04 30.72 6.21
CA GLU A 378 -4.08 31.54 5.45
C GLU A 378 -4.72 32.78 4.79
N ASN A 379 -5.97 32.66 4.32
CA ASN A 379 -6.75 33.76 3.75
C ASN A 379 -7.71 34.43 4.77
N GLY A 380 -7.65 34.01 6.04
CA GLY A 380 -8.45 34.52 7.15
C GLY A 380 -7.64 35.43 8.09
N GLY A 381 -8.35 36.19 8.95
CA GLY A 381 -7.73 37.08 9.94
C GLY A 381 -7.01 36.34 11.08
N ALA A 382 -6.98 36.96 12.26
CA ALA A 382 -6.34 36.40 13.46
C ALA A 382 -6.83 34.97 13.79
N ALA A 383 -6.00 34.20 14.48
CA ALA A 383 -6.37 32.87 14.97
C ALA A 383 -7.62 32.96 15.86
N ASP A 384 -8.51 31.98 15.73
CA ASP A 384 -9.72 31.86 16.55
C ASP A 384 -9.65 30.57 17.36
N SER A 385 -10.29 30.55 18.53
CA SER A 385 -10.26 29.36 19.39
C SER A 385 -11.06 28.24 18.75
N ILE A 386 -10.58 27.00 18.92
CA ILE A 386 -11.26 25.81 18.43
C ILE A 386 -12.70 25.70 18.96
N GLU A 387 -12.93 26.14 20.19
CA GLU A 387 -14.27 26.19 20.81
C GLU A 387 -15.24 27.11 20.07
N ASN A 388 -14.77 28.26 19.55
CA ASN A 388 -15.59 29.15 18.74
C ASN A 388 -15.88 28.57 17.36
N ILE A 389 -14.96 27.76 16.84
CA ILE A 389 -15.00 27.25 15.47
C ILE A 389 -15.95 26.04 15.32
N ILE A 390 -15.94 25.10 16.26
CA ILE A 390 -16.75 23.85 16.20
C ILE A 390 -18.24 24.11 16.53
N GLY A 391 -18.54 25.25 17.15
CA GLY A 391 -19.92 25.67 17.47
C GLY A 391 -20.57 26.62 16.45
N ALA A 392 -19.92 26.90 15.32
CA ALA A 392 -20.38 27.87 14.34
C ALA A 392 -21.10 27.21 13.16
N ASP A 393 -22.32 27.68 12.88
CA ASP A 393 -23.20 27.33 11.74
C ASP A 393 -22.44 27.26 10.40
N ASP A 394 -22.42 26.06 9.81
CA ASP A 394 -21.60 25.65 8.66
C ASP A 394 -22.24 25.94 7.29
N PHE A 395 -23.57 25.84 7.17
CA PHE A 395 -24.33 26.17 5.97
C PHE A 395 -25.38 27.26 6.23
N ARG A 396 -26.32 27.41 5.30
CA ARG A 396 -27.35 28.45 5.37
C ARG A 396 -28.69 27.83 5.70
N ASN A 397 -29.42 28.52 6.56
CA ASN A 397 -30.73 28.13 7.06
C ASN A 397 -31.90 28.27 6.06
N ALA A 398 -31.70 28.98 4.95
CA ALA A 398 -32.72 29.12 3.91
C ALA A 398 -32.13 29.37 2.51
N ILE A 399 -32.85 28.95 1.47
CA ILE A 399 -32.48 29.14 0.06
C ILE A 399 -32.18 30.62 -0.26
N GLY A 400 -32.95 31.54 0.32
CA GLY A 400 -32.81 32.98 0.11
C GLY A 400 -31.84 33.69 1.07
N ASP A 401 -31.26 32.99 2.04
CA ASP A 401 -30.29 33.58 2.97
C ASP A 401 -28.92 33.68 2.31
N GLY A 402 -28.34 34.88 2.27
CA GLY A 402 -27.02 35.16 1.71
C GLY A 402 -25.92 35.35 2.78
N SER A 403 -26.25 35.21 4.06
CA SER A 403 -25.32 35.45 5.17
C SER A 403 -24.29 34.33 5.36
N LYS A 404 -24.57 33.12 4.85
CA LYS A 404 -23.75 31.90 4.96
C LYS A 404 -23.59 31.20 3.61
N ARG A 405 -22.69 30.21 3.52
CA ARG A 405 -22.46 29.42 2.29
C ARG A 405 -23.66 28.49 2.01
N MET A 406 -23.95 28.21 0.74
CA MET A 406 -24.91 27.16 0.35
C MET A 406 -24.12 25.88 0.10
N GLY A 407 -24.63 24.75 0.56
CA GLY A 407 -24.08 23.45 0.20
C GLY A 407 -24.23 23.21 -1.30
N ALA A 408 -23.28 22.47 -1.89
CA ALA A 408 -23.35 22.03 -3.28
C ALA A 408 -23.39 20.50 -3.29
N LEU A 409 -24.32 19.93 -4.05
CA LEU A 409 -24.46 18.49 -4.25
C LEU A 409 -24.58 18.18 -5.74
N TRP A 410 -24.02 17.06 -6.15
CA TRP A 410 -24.01 16.59 -7.53
C TRP A 410 -24.65 15.19 -7.59
N VAL A 411 -25.19 14.81 -8.75
CA VAL A 411 -25.64 13.42 -8.97
C VAL A 411 -24.42 12.50 -8.91
N ASP A 412 -24.56 11.37 -8.23
CA ASP A 412 -23.52 10.42 -7.84
C ASP A 412 -22.45 11.02 -6.91
N GLY A 413 -22.78 12.14 -6.27
CA GLY A 413 -21.95 12.82 -5.27
C GLY A 413 -22.50 12.67 -3.85
N ALA A 414 -21.65 13.03 -2.90
CA ALA A 414 -22.00 13.16 -1.49
C ALA A 414 -21.61 14.56 -0.98
N ALA A 415 -22.32 15.05 0.04
CA ALA A 415 -21.97 16.26 0.78
C ALA A 415 -22.17 16.01 2.27
N ARG A 416 -21.32 16.60 3.11
CA ARG A 416 -21.41 16.49 4.58
C ARG A 416 -21.75 17.83 5.20
N GLY A 417 -22.38 17.79 6.37
CA GLY A 417 -22.66 18.97 7.18
C GLY A 417 -23.02 18.60 8.61
N ARG A 418 -23.28 19.59 9.44
CA ARG A 418 -23.60 19.42 10.85
C ARG A 418 -24.82 20.25 11.23
N ILE A 419 -25.80 19.59 11.85
CA ILE A 419 -26.87 20.29 12.54
C ILE A 419 -26.34 20.74 13.91
N GLU A 420 -25.98 22.01 14.11
CA GLU A 420 -25.36 22.48 15.37
C GLU A 420 -26.38 22.93 16.42
N ALA A 421 -27.63 23.16 16.02
CA ALA A 421 -28.73 23.49 16.92
C ALA A 421 -30.01 22.76 16.53
N TRP A 422 -30.92 22.54 17.49
CA TRP A 422 -32.18 21.84 17.26
C TRP A 422 -33.10 22.47 16.19
N ASN A 423 -32.90 23.75 15.88
CA ASN A 423 -33.66 24.50 14.88
C ASN A 423 -32.86 24.80 13.60
N ASP A 424 -31.65 24.28 13.50
CA ASP A 424 -30.76 24.49 12.38
C ASP A 424 -31.21 23.68 11.14
N THR A 425 -30.81 24.14 9.96
CA THR A 425 -31.26 23.66 8.66
C THR A 425 -30.20 23.94 7.62
N ASP A 426 -29.72 22.92 6.93
CA ASP A 426 -28.69 23.13 5.93
C ASP A 426 -29.26 22.98 4.53
N VAL A 427 -28.95 23.95 3.67
CA VAL A 427 -29.47 24.00 2.29
C VAL A 427 -28.38 23.64 1.28
N PHE A 428 -28.66 22.61 0.49
CA PHE A 428 -27.82 22.15 -0.62
C PHE A 428 -28.51 22.38 -1.96
N ALA A 429 -27.78 22.89 -2.95
CA ALA A 429 -28.24 23.00 -4.33
C ALA A 429 -27.75 21.84 -5.19
N ILE A 430 -28.62 21.32 -6.05
CA ILE A 430 -28.32 20.24 -7.01
C ILE A 430 -29.00 20.52 -8.36
N THR A 431 -28.33 20.18 -9.47
CA THR A 431 -28.92 20.29 -10.83
C THR A 431 -29.38 18.92 -11.31
N LEU A 432 -30.67 18.82 -11.69
CA LEU A 432 -31.33 17.56 -12.04
C LEU A 432 -31.98 17.64 -13.43
N GLN A 433 -32.15 16.49 -14.09
CA GLN A 433 -32.77 16.37 -15.41
C GLN A 433 -34.23 15.90 -15.30
N GLY A 434 -35.10 16.48 -16.11
CA GLY A 434 -36.51 16.13 -16.23
C GLY A 434 -36.71 14.76 -16.87
N GLY A 435 -37.71 14.03 -16.38
CA GLY A 435 -38.07 12.70 -16.84
C GLY A 435 -37.42 11.56 -16.05
N ARG A 436 -36.35 11.83 -15.30
CA ARG A 436 -35.57 10.86 -14.52
C ARG A 436 -36.01 10.76 -13.06
N SER A 437 -35.76 9.60 -12.44
CA SER A 437 -35.96 9.38 -11.01
C SER A 437 -34.62 9.45 -10.29
N TYR A 438 -34.59 10.12 -9.14
CA TYR A 438 -33.40 10.27 -8.31
C TYR A 438 -33.68 9.78 -6.91
N SER A 439 -32.65 9.26 -6.27
CA SER A 439 -32.62 8.86 -4.88
C SER A 439 -31.77 9.83 -4.09
N PHE A 440 -32.27 10.29 -2.95
CA PHE A 440 -31.55 11.15 -2.02
C PHE A 440 -31.58 10.53 -0.65
N GLU A 441 -30.40 10.31 -0.07
CA GLU A 441 -30.29 9.72 1.25
C GLU A 441 -29.54 10.67 2.16
N LEU A 442 -30.09 10.93 3.35
CA LEU A 442 -29.42 11.68 4.41
C LEU A 442 -29.16 10.72 5.57
N ARG A 443 -27.89 10.35 5.72
CA ARG A 443 -27.41 9.43 6.75
C ARG A 443 -26.90 10.22 7.93
N GLY A 444 -27.54 10.02 9.08
CA GLY A 444 -27.13 10.64 10.33
C GLY A 444 -26.17 9.78 11.13
N LEU A 445 -26.20 8.45 10.99
CA LEU A 445 -25.20 7.52 11.56
C LEU A 445 -24.50 6.78 10.41
N ASP A 446 -23.26 7.15 10.11
CA ASP A 446 -22.50 6.55 9.00
C ASP A 446 -21.10 6.08 9.40
N LEU A 447 -20.47 5.26 8.52
CA LEU A 447 -19.11 4.74 8.69
C LEU A 447 -18.04 5.84 8.66
N LEU A 448 -18.42 7.08 8.35
CA LEU A 448 -17.55 8.25 8.28
C LEU A 448 -17.70 9.16 9.51
N GLY A 449 -18.34 8.68 10.59
CA GLY A 449 -18.44 9.40 11.87
C GLY A 449 -19.69 10.25 12.08
N GLY A 450 -20.71 10.14 11.22
CA GLY A 450 -22.01 10.80 11.44
C GLY A 450 -22.64 10.39 12.78
N ASN A 451 -23.23 11.37 13.49
CA ASN A 451 -23.89 11.14 14.78
C ASN A 451 -25.26 11.84 14.92
N LEU A 452 -25.84 12.34 13.81
CA LEU A 452 -27.19 12.89 13.81
C LEU A 452 -28.23 11.78 14.03
N ALA A 453 -28.76 11.67 15.25
CA ALA A 453 -29.55 10.50 15.65
C ALA A 453 -30.94 10.36 15.01
N ASP A 454 -31.51 11.43 14.45
CA ASP A 454 -32.86 11.42 13.87
C ASP A 454 -32.97 12.49 12.80
N SER A 455 -33.07 12.06 11.55
CA SER A 455 -32.74 12.87 10.40
C SER A 455 -33.98 13.21 9.57
N LEU A 456 -34.01 14.40 8.97
CA LEU A 456 -35.13 14.89 8.17
C LEU A 456 -34.61 15.52 6.88
N LEU A 457 -35.07 15.02 5.74
CA LEU A 457 -34.70 15.52 4.42
C LEU A 457 -35.93 16.08 3.71
N GLU A 458 -35.78 17.24 3.09
CA GLU A 458 -36.80 17.86 2.23
C GLU A 458 -36.23 18.15 0.84
N LEU A 459 -36.95 17.76 -0.22
CA LEU A 459 -36.66 18.14 -1.60
C LEU A 459 -37.58 19.28 -2.04
N ARG A 460 -37.02 20.35 -2.59
CA ARG A 460 -37.72 21.56 -3.04
C ARG A 460 -37.38 21.93 -4.48
N ASP A 461 -38.34 22.52 -5.20
CA ASP A 461 -38.11 23.06 -6.54
C ASP A 461 -37.34 24.39 -6.54
N ALA A 462 -37.02 24.91 -7.73
CA ALA A 462 -36.31 26.17 -7.92
C ALA A 462 -36.98 27.39 -7.24
N GLY A 463 -38.30 27.34 -7.02
CA GLY A 463 -39.06 28.38 -6.31
C GLY A 463 -39.14 28.16 -4.80
N GLY A 464 -38.51 27.11 -4.27
CA GLY A 464 -38.53 26.74 -2.85
C GLY A 464 -39.78 25.95 -2.42
N ARG A 465 -40.63 25.51 -3.37
CA ARG A 465 -41.83 24.72 -3.03
C ARG A 465 -41.44 23.28 -2.74
N LEU A 466 -41.99 22.73 -1.65
CA LEU A 466 -41.77 21.34 -1.23
C LEU A 466 -42.33 20.35 -2.26
N LEU A 467 -41.50 19.37 -2.65
CA LEU A 467 -41.83 18.29 -3.57
C LEU A 467 -41.94 16.95 -2.85
N ALA A 468 -41.02 16.68 -1.94
CA ALA A 468 -40.98 15.47 -1.13
C ALA A 468 -40.32 15.74 0.22
N ILE A 469 -40.65 14.93 1.22
CA ILE A 469 -40.11 14.99 2.58
C ILE A 469 -40.10 13.57 3.15
N ASN A 470 -39.06 13.22 3.87
CA ASN A 470 -38.95 11.94 4.56
C ASN A 470 -38.09 12.10 5.83
N ASP A 471 -38.47 11.39 6.90
CA ASP A 471 -37.78 11.36 8.20
C ASP A 471 -37.38 9.93 8.65
N ASN A 472 -37.67 8.90 7.86
CA ASN A 472 -37.31 7.52 8.16
C ASN A 472 -37.29 6.60 6.93
N HIS A 473 -36.24 5.80 6.81
CA HIS A 473 -36.13 4.71 5.85
C HIS A 473 -35.21 3.59 6.35
N ARG A 474 -35.80 2.42 6.63
CA ARG A 474 -35.16 1.20 7.21
C ARG A 474 -34.52 1.40 8.61
N THR A 475 -33.97 2.58 8.91
CA THR A 475 -33.44 3.11 10.18
C THR A 475 -34.12 4.46 10.54
N ARG A 476 -33.44 5.35 11.30
CA ARG A 476 -33.84 6.78 11.52
C ARG A 476 -33.20 7.73 10.49
N ASP A 477 -32.60 7.20 9.44
CA ASP A 477 -32.05 7.96 8.32
C ASP A 477 -33.17 8.33 7.34
N ALA A 478 -33.05 9.48 6.67
CA ALA A 478 -34.07 10.00 5.76
C ALA A 478 -33.75 9.64 4.31
N HIS A 479 -34.77 9.23 3.55
CA HIS A 479 -34.61 8.79 2.15
C HIS A 479 -35.74 9.30 1.27
N ILE A 480 -35.42 9.85 0.11
CA ILE A 480 -36.38 10.34 -0.88
C ILE A 480 -36.06 9.77 -2.26
N ASP A 481 -37.00 8.99 -2.81
CA ASP A 481 -37.04 8.70 -4.25
C ASP A 481 -38.03 9.63 -4.93
N HIS A 482 -37.59 10.40 -5.94
CA HIS A 482 -38.45 11.36 -6.62
C HIS A 482 -38.18 11.44 -8.13
N ARG A 483 -39.26 11.43 -8.92
CA ARG A 483 -39.20 11.66 -10.36
C ARG A 483 -39.28 13.16 -10.67
N ILE A 484 -38.25 13.67 -11.34
CA ILE A 484 -38.11 15.08 -11.68
C ILE A 484 -38.88 15.39 -12.95
N ALA A 485 -39.68 16.46 -12.94
CA ALA A 485 -40.56 16.80 -14.06
C ALA A 485 -39.86 17.61 -15.17
N THR A 486 -38.91 18.46 -14.79
CA THR A 486 -38.26 19.45 -15.68
C THR A 486 -36.80 19.62 -15.30
N ASP A 487 -35.94 19.88 -16.28
CA ASP A 487 -34.54 20.21 -16.05
C ASP A 487 -34.42 21.47 -15.18
N GLY A 488 -33.49 21.49 -14.23
CA GLY A 488 -33.21 22.69 -13.44
C GLY A 488 -32.48 22.45 -12.12
N THR A 489 -32.32 23.52 -11.36
CA THR A 489 -31.77 23.46 -9.99
C THR A 489 -32.88 23.19 -8.98
N TYR A 490 -32.63 22.22 -8.12
CA TYR A 490 -33.45 21.82 -6.99
C TYR A 490 -32.65 22.00 -5.69
N TYR A 491 -33.35 22.01 -4.55
CA TYR A 491 -32.72 22.21 -3.26
C TYR A 491 -33.09 21.08 -2.31
N LEU A 492 -32.10 20.57 -1.58
CA LEU A 492 -32.29 19.68 -0.44
C LEU A 492 -32.12 20.49 0.84
N GLN A 493 -33.00 20.27 1.82
CA GLN A 493 -32.83 20.80 3.18
C GLN A 493 -32.63 19.65 4.16
N ALA A 494 -31.50 19.68 4.84
CA ALA A 494 -31.13 18.74 5.89
C ALA A 494 -31.48 19.31 7.27
N ARG A 495 -32.12 18.50 8.11
CA ARG A 495 -32.57 18.91 9.45
C ARG A 495 -32.55 17.71 10.41
N SER A 496 -32.76 17.98 11.69
CA SER A 496 -33.14 16.97 12.68
C SER A 496 -34.66 16.88 12.84
N SER A 497 -35.21 15.66 12.84
CA SER A 497 -36.63 15.43 13.19
C SER A 497 -36.86 15.44 14.71
N GLY A 498 -35.84 15.05 15.49
CA GLY A 498 -35.89 14.90 16.95
C GLY A 498 -35.30 16.06 17.77
N GLY A 499 -34.82 17.12 17.11
CA GLY A 499 -34.11 18.23 17.76
C GLY A 499 -32.72 17.86 18.29
N THR A 500 -32.14 16.79 17.74
CA THR A 500 -30.76 16.37 18.00
C THR A 500 -29.81 17.16 17.12
N THR A 501 -28.57 17.32 17.59
CA THR A 501 -27.47 17.89 16.82
C THR A 501 -26.54 16.77 16.37
N GLY A 502 -25.77 17.01 15.31
CA GLY A 502 -24.81 16.03 14.84
C GLY A 502 -24.44 16.17 13.37
N VAL A 503 -23.40 15.44 12.97
CA VAL A 503 -22.92 15.36 11.59
C VAL A 503 -23.77 14.37 10.79
N TYR A 504 -24.01 14.72 9.54
CA TYR A 504 -24.70 13.88 8.57
C TYR A 504 -23.99 13.90 7.21
N THR A 505 -24.33 12.93 6.38
CA THR A 505 -23.93 12.87 4.97
C THR A 505 -25.17 12.79 4.09
N ILE A 506 -25.26 13.61 3.05
CA ILE A 506 -26.28 13.56 2.01
C ILE A 506 -25.68 12.96 0.74
N THR A 507 -26.34 11.99 0.15
CA THR A 507 -26.01 11.46 -1.19
C THR A 507 -27.14 11.72 -2.17
N ALA A 508 -26.80 11.80 -3.45
CA ALA A 508 -27.76 11.83 -4.55
C ALA A 508 -27.35 10.83 -5.61
N THR A 509 -28.24 9.91 -6.01
CA THR A 509 -28.00 8.94 -7.09
C THR A 509 -29.21 8.91 -8.03
N LEU A 510 -29.09 8.22 -9.17
CA LEU A 510 -30.26 7.77 -9.92
C LEU A 510 -31.00 6.69 -9.11
N ALA A 511 -32.33 6.61 -9.28
CA ALA A 511 -33.17 5.59 -8.65
C ALA A 511 -33.58 4.51 -9.66
N ASP A 512 -33.54 3.25 -9.22
CA ASP A 512 -33.89 2.03 -9.97
C ASP A 512 -35.31 2.08 -10.56
N ASP A 513 -35.42 1.79 -11.86
CA ASP A 513 -36.67 1.82 -12.61
C ASP A 513 -37.41 0.46 -12.70
N TYR A 514 -36.71 -0.67 -12.55
CA TYR A 514 -37.24 -2.02 -12.50
C TYR A 514 -36.38 -2.95 -11.63
N ARG A 515 -37.04 -3.60 -10.67
CA ARG A 515 -36.36 -4.53 -9.74
C ARG A 515 -35.42 -5.55 -10.40
N ASP A 516 -34.35 -5.85 -9.69
CA ASP A 516 -33.33 -6.83 -10.07
C ASP A 516 -33.80 -8.28 -9.98
N VAL A 517 -34.57 -8.52 -8.92
CA VAL A 517 -34.98 -9.87 -8.50
C VAL A 517 -36.43 -9.88 -8.02
N ALA A 518 -37.10 -11.02 -8.18
CA ALA A 518 -38.54 -11.14 -7.87
C ALA A 518 -38.89 -10.81 -6.41
N GLY A 519 -37.94 -10.99 -5.48
CA GLY A 519 -38.12 -10.74 -4.05
C GLY A 519 -37.90 -9.28 -3.61
N GLU A 520 -37.40 -8.42 -4.49
CA GLU A 520 -37.17 -7.02 -4.19
C GLU A 520 -38.50 -6.24 -4.07
N THR A 521 -38.55 -5.17 -3.27
CA THR A 521 -39.76 -4.33 -3.15
C THR A 521 -39.49 -2.84 -3.38
N THR A 522 -38.24 -2.48 -3.67
CA THR A 522 -37.79 -1.09 -3.86
C THR A 522 -38.14 -0.55 -5.23
N ALA A 523 -38.05 -1.37 -6.28
CA ALA A 523 -38.51 -1.02 -7.62
C ALA A 523 -39.71 -1.88 -8.10
N PRO A 524 -40.51 -1.42 -9.08
CA PRO A 524 -41.66 -2.17 -9.61
C PRO A 524 -41.23 -3.36 -10.47
N LEU A 525 -42.04 -4.44 -10.51
CA LEU A 525 -41.81 -5.58 -11.41
C LEU A 525 -42.22 -5.24 -12.85
N GLY A 526 -41.29 -5.37 -13.79
CA GLY A 526 -41.57 -5.25 -15.22
C GLY A 526 -42.53 -6.34 -15.72
N SER A 527 -43.34 -6.01 -16.73
CA SER A 527 -44.19 -7.02 -17.40
C SER A 527 -44.24 -6.81 -18.92
N ILE A 528 -44.09 -7.91 -19.67
CA ILE A 528 -44.13 -7.90 -21.13
C ILE A 528 -44.99 -9.04 -21.67
N ALA A 529 -45.88 -8.71 -22.62
CA ALA A 529 -46.71 -9.69 -23.30
C ALA A 529 -46.19 -9.93 -24.74
N THR A 530 -46.56 -11.05 -25.33
CA THR A 530 -46.23 -11.33 -26.73
C THR A 530 -46.77 -10.26 -27.68
N GLY A 531 -45.91 -9.77 -28.58
CA GLY A 531 -46.19 -8.68 -29.50
C GLY A 531 -45.94 -7.27 -28.94
N GLN A 532 -45.47 -7.14 -27.69
CA GLN A 532 -45.19 -5.83 -27.05
C GLN A 532 -43.69 -5.49 -27.04
N SER A 533 -43.40 -4.21 -26.77
CA SER A 533 -42.07 -3.69 -26.44
C SER A 533 -42.10 -2.84 -25.17
N ARG A 534 -41.02 -2.87 -24.39
CA ARG A 534 -40.80 -2.10 -23.15
C ARG A 534 -39.47 -1.35 -23.21
N ARG A 535 -39.35 -0.24 -22.47
CA ARG A 535 -38.11 0.52 -22.26
C ARG A 535 -37.75 0.50 -20.78
N GLY A 536 -36.46 0.55 -20.47
CA GLY A 536 -35.90 0.74 -19.13
C GLY A 536 -34.52 1.39 -19.21
N GLU A 537 -33.94 1.70 -18.05
CA GLU A 537 -32.60 2.26 -17.86
C GLU A 537 -31.82 1.36 -16.90
N ILE A 538 -30.55 1.08 -17.21
CA ILE A 538 -29.62 0.48 -16.26
C ILE A 538 -28.89 1.63 -15.58
N GLU A 539 -29.26 1.97 -14.35
CA GLU A 539 -28.80 3.19 -13.67
C GLU A 539 -27.46 3.04 -12.96
N ALA A 540 -27.04 1.81 -12.66
CA ALA A 540 -25.78 1.53 -11.99
C ALA A 540 -25.03 0.37 -12.66
N GLY A 541 -23.70 0.35 -12.48
CA GLY A 541 -22.91 -0.78 -12.94
C GLY A 541 -23.34 -2.08 -12.24
N GLY A 542 -23.87 -3.04 -13.00
CA GLY A 542 -24.23 -4.38 -12.52
C GLY A 542 -25.72 -4.57 -12.22
N ASP A 543 -26.54 -3.54 -12.42
CA ASP A 543 -28.00 -3.56 -12.34
C ASP A 543 -28.65 -4.42 -13.46
N VAL A 544 -29.79 -5.06 -13.16
CA VAL A 544 -30.46 -6.11 -13.94
C VAL A 544 -32.00 -6.05 -13.86
N ASP A 545 -32.63 -5.29 -14.74
CA ASP A 545 -34.10 -5.22 -14.80
C ASP A 545 -34.83 -6.55 -15.08
N LEU A 546 -35.82 -6.85 -14.24
CA LEU A 546 -36.64 -8.06 -14.32
C LEU A 546 -38.04 -7.82 -14.96
N PHE A 547 -38.36 -8.62 -15.99
CA PHE A 547 -39.68 -8.62 -16.65
C PHE A 547 -40.38 -9.98 -16.60
N ALA A 548 -41.59 -10.02 -16.05
CA ALA A 548 -42.45 -11.19 -16.12
C ALA A 548 -43.10 -11.35 -17.53
N VAL A 549 -43.05 -12.58 -18.07
CA VAL A 549 -43.69 -12.97 -19.34
C VAL A 549 -44.42 -14.32 -19.20
N THR A 550 -45.67 -14.41 -19.69
CA THR A 550 -46.44 -15.67 -19.67
C THR A 550 -46.31 -16.42 -20.98
N LEU A 551 -45.82 -17.67 -20.91
CA LEU A 551 -45.57 -18.54 -22.06
C LEU A 551 -46.48 -19.79 -22.04
N ARG A 552 -46.81 -20.30 -23.22
CA ARG A 552 -47.62 -21.51 -23.44
C ARG A 552 -46.75 -22.72 -23.75
N ALA A 553 -47.11 -23.88 -23.19
CA ALA A 553 -46.46 -25.15 -23.48
C ALA A 553 -46.47 -25.46 -24.99
N GLY A 554 -45.33 -25.91 -25.53
CA GLY A 554 -45.15 -26.31 -26.91
C GLY A 554 -45.03 -25.16 -27.92
N GLN A 555 -45.18 -23.90 -27.52
CA GLN A 555 -45.05 -22.74 -28.40
C GLN A 555 -43.61 -22.19 -28.34
N ARG A 556 -43.01 -21.94 -29.51
CA ARG A 556 -41.72 -21.24 -29.65
C ARG A 556 -41.91 -19.73 -29.58
N TYR A 557 -41.04 -19.06 -28.84
CA TYR A 557 -40.97 -17.61 -28.61
C TYR A 557 -39.60 -17.05 -28.96
N VAL A 558 -39.56 -15.76 -29.29
CA VAL A 558 -38.35 -14.98 -29.62
C VAL A 558 -38.37 -13.66 -28.85
N PHE A 559 -37.24 -13.26 -28.29
CA PHE A 559 -37.03 -12.03 -27.54
C PHE A 559 -35.84 -11.23 -28.09
N ASP A 560 -36.02 -9.92 -28.24
CA ASP A 560 -35.01 -8.98 -28.72
C ASP A 560 -34.75 -7.90 -27.65
N LEU A 561 -33.49 -7.59 -27.35
CA LEU A 561 -33.06 -6.53 -26.43
C LEU A 561 -32.06 -5.60 -27.14
N ARG A 562 -32.25 -4.28 -27.05
CA ARG A 562 -31.35 -3.29 -27.69
C ARG A 562 -30.98 -2.17 -26.71
N GLY A 563 -29.70 -1.96 -26.46
CA GLY A 563 -29.20 -0.96 -25.51
C GLY A 563 -28.53 0.25 -26.15
N THR A 564 -28.44 1.36 -25.42
CA THR A 564 -27.76 2.62 -25.78
C THR A 564 -27.13 3.22 -24.53
N LEU A 565 -25.81 3.44 -24.54
CA LEU A 565 -25.07 4.00 -23.40
C LEU A 565 -25.43 5.47 -23.14
N ASP A 566 -25.28 5.90 -21.89
CA ASP A 566 -25.36 7.31 -21.52
C ASP A 566 -24.37 8.18 -22.32
N GLY A 567 -24.81 9.38 -22.72
CA GLY A 567 -23.99 10.36 -23.44
C GLY A 567 -23.72 10.04 -24.92
N GLY A 568 -24.27 8.96 -25.47
CA GLY A 568 -24.04 8.54 -26.86
C GLY A 568 -25.30 8.15 -27.63
N SER A 569 -25.20 8.15 -28.96
CA SER A 569 -26.19 7.52 -29.86
C SER A 569 -25.75 6.12 -30.30
N GLN A 570 -24.75 5.53 -29.64
CA GLN A 570 -24.15 4.27 -30.05
C GLN A 570 -24.87 3.08 -29.39
N PRO A 571 -25.16 2.02 -30.17
CA PRO A 571 -25.65 0.76 -29.61
C PRO A 571 -24.67 0.17 -28.60
N ALA A 572 -25.16 -0.38 -27.49
CA ALA A 572 -24.32 -1.01 -26.48
C ALA A 572 -24.56 -2.53 -26.38
N PRO A 573 -23.52 -3.33 -26.08
CA PRO A 573 -23.66 -4.76 -25.77
C PRO A 573 -24.57 -5.00 -24.56
N VAL A 574 -25.66 -5.74 -24.77
CA VAL A 574 -26.62 -6.11 -23.71
C VAL A 574 -26.64 -7.62 -23.47
N THR A 575 -27.07 -8.01 -22.27
CA THR A 575 -27.32 -9.40 -21.87
C THR A 575 -28.82 -9.59 -21.68
N LEU A 576 -29.34 -10.70 -22.21
CA LEU A 576 -30.74 -11.12 -22.02
C LEU A 576 -30.78 -12.56 -21.53
N GLU A 577 -31.53 -12.84 -20.46
CA GLU A 577 -31.66 -14.18 -19.91
C GLU A 577 -33.10 -14.55 -19.64
N LEU A 578 -33.44 -15.84 -19.75
CA LEU A 578 -34.75 -16.38 -19.39
C LEU A 578 -34.63 -17.30 -18.17
N TRP A 579 -35.47 -17.04 -17.17
CA TRP A 579 -35.50 -17.73 -15.88
C TRP A 579 -36.89 -18.28 -15.58
N GLN A 580 -36.94 -19.30 -14.74
CA GLN A 580 -38.17 -19.79 -14.12
C GLN A 580 -37.93 -19.99 -12.63
N GLY A 581 -38.45 -19.09 -11.80
CA GLY A 581 -38.04 -19.00 -10.40
C GLY A 581 -36.55 -18.67 -10.29
N ASN A 582 -35.81 -19.40 -9.45
CA ASN A 582 -34.36 -19.19 -9.25
C ASN A 582 -33.48 -20.01 -10.22
N THR A 583 -34.07 -20.60 -11.26
CA THR A 583 -33.30 -21.41 -12.23
C THR A 583 -33.21 -20.67 -13.56
N ARG A 584 -31.97 -20.42 -14.02
CA ARG A 584 -31.71 -19.93 -15.37
C ARG A 584 -32.06 -21.04 -16.36
N ILE A 585 -33.02 -20.76 -17.23
CA ILE A 585 -33.46 -21.68 -18.27
C ILE A 585 -32.58 -21.54 -19.50
N GLN A 586 -32.28 -20.31 -19.90
CA GLN A 586 -31.51 -20.05 -21.11
C GLN A 586 -30.82 -18.68 -21.07
N ALA A 587 -29.59 -18.65 -21.59
CA ALA A 587 -28.86 -17.43 -21.93
C ALA A 587 -29.22 -16.97 -23.35
N GLY A 588 -29.41 -15.67 -23.55
CA GLY A 588 -29.45 -15.08 -24.88
C GLY A 588 -28.06 -14.93 -25.49
N THR A 589 -28.02 -14.67 -26.79
CA THR A 589 -26.80 -14.35 -27.55
C THR A 589 -26.70 -12.84 -27.78
N THR A 590 -25.52 -12.25 -27.56
CA THR A 590 -25.25 -10.83 -27.80
C THR A 590 -24.49 -10.63 -29.11
N HIS A 591 -24.97 -9.75 -29.99
CA HIS A 591 -24.38 -9.51 -31.31
C HIS A 591 -23.15 -8.61 -31.22
N ALA A 592 -21.97 -9.09 -31.62
CA ALA A 592 -20.70 -8.37 -31.47
C ALA A 592 -20.57 -7.05 -32.27
N LEU A 593 -21.43 -6.78 -33.27
CA LEU A 593 -21.37 -5.55 -34.09
C LEU A 593 -22.45 -4.51 -33.75
N THR A 594 -23.57 -4.94 -33.17
CA THR A 594 -24.69 -4.03 -32.80
C THR A 594 -24.96 -4.01 -31.31
N GLY A 595 -24.37 -4.93 -30.55
CA GLY A 595 -24.62 -5.07 -29.12
C GLY A 595 -25.98 -5.67 -28.76
N ASP A 596 -26.87 -5.95 -29.72
CA ASP A 596 -28.22 -6.42 -29.45
C ASP A 596 -28.25 -7.84 -28.85
N GLY A 597 -29.15 -8.08 -27.90
CA GLY A 597 -29.40 -9.37 -27.26
C GLY A 597 -30.58 -10.11 -27.92
N PHE A 598 -30.44 -11.42 -28.09
CA PHE A 598 -31.44 -12.27 -28.74
C PHE A 598 -31.65 -13.59 -27.97
N LEU A 599 -32.90 -14.03 -27.80
CA LEU A 599 -33.23 -15.30 -27.16
C LEU A 599 -34.42 -15.98 -27.83
N ALA A 600 -34.28 -17.25 -28.20
CA ALA A 600 -35.38 -18.08 -28.73
C ALA A 600 -35.63 -19.29 -27.83
N PHE A 601 -36.89 -19.52 -27.44
CA PHE A 601 -37.26 -20.53 -26.45
C PHE A 601 -38.60 -21.19 -26.73
N THR A 602 -38.68 -22.52 -26.63
CA THR A 602 -39.94 -23.27 -26.68
C THR A 602 -40.29 -23.77 -25.28
N ALA A 603 -41.37 -23.24 -24.70
CA ALA A 603 -41.73 -23.58 -23.34
C ALA A 603 -42.23 -25.02 -23.24
N ALA A 604 -41.59 -25.86 -22.42
CA ALA A 604 -42.04 -27.24 -22.19
C ALA A 604 -43.34 -27.30 -21.37
N GLN A 605 -43.57 -26.31 -20.50
CA GLN A 605 -44.76 -26.15 -19.68
C GLN A 605 -45.29 -24.71 -19.78
N ALA A 606 -46.61 -24.56 -19.66
CA ALA A 606 -47.23 -23.24 -19.61
C ALA A 606 -46.99 -22.62 -18.23
N GLY A 607 -46.66 -21.33 -18.19
CA GLY A 607 -46.34 -20.65 -16.94
C GLY A 607 -45.79 -19.24 -17.16
N THR A 608 -45.51 -18.55 -16.05
CA THR A 608 -44.78 -17.28 -16.05
C THR A 608 -43.28 -17.57 -15.95
N TYR A 609 -42.52 -16.88 -16.78
CA TYR A 609 -41.07 -16.88 -16.84
C TYR A 609 -40.59 -15.45 -16.62
N ASP A 610 -39.34 -15.30 -16.19
CA ASP A 610 -38.73 -14.00 -15.96
C ASP A 610 -37.64 -13.74 -17.00
N LEU A 611 -37.70 -12.58 -17.66
CA LEU A 611 -36.65 -12.07 -18.53
C LEU A 611 -35.79 -11.09 -17.74
N ARG A 612 -34.48 -11.28 -17.76
CA ARG A 612 -33.51 -10.36 -17.15
C ARG A 612 -32.76 -9.60 -18.23
N ALA A 613 -32.77 -8.28 -18.16
CA ALA A 613 -32.08 -7.38 -19.08
C ALA A 613 -30.96 -6.65 -18.35
N SER A 614 -29.75 -6.61 -18.93
CA SER A 614 -28.63 -5.84 -18.38
C SER A 614 -27.64 -5.47 -19.48
N PHE A 615 -26.62 -4.66 -19.16
CA PHE A 615 -25.47 -4.47 -20.05
C PHE A 615 -24.44 -5.60 -19.90
N ALA A 616 -23.70 -5.89 -20.97
CA ALA A 616 -22.74 -7.00 -20.97
C ALA A 616 -21.50 -6.73 -20.09
N SER A 617 -21.17 -5.46 -19.84
CA SER A 617 -20.11 -5.07 -18.91
C SER A 617 -20.71 -4.48 -17.65
N ALA A 618 -20.33 -5.01 -16.49
CA ALA A 618 -20.88 -4.65 -15.18
C ALA A 618 -20.60 -3.21 -14.71
N GLY A 619 -19.99 -2.34 -15.53
CA GLY A 619 -19.77 -0.92 -15.23
C GLY A 619 -20.50 0.02 -16.18
N GLN A 620 -21.34 -0.50 -17.07
CA GLN A 620 -22.03 0.29 -18.09
C GLN A 620 -23.44 0.65 -17.65
N THR A 621 -23.81 1.92 -17.85
CA THR A 621 -25.15 2.47 -17.63
C THR A 621 -25.75 2.98 -18.96
N GLY A 622 -27.07 3.08 -19.02
CA GLY A 622 -27.76 3.59 -20.21
C GLY A 622 -29.18 3.05 -20.37
N SER A 623 -29.82 3.34 -21.51
CA SER A 623 -31.22 2.94 -21.77
C SER A 623 -31.32 1.72 -22.69
N TYR A 624 -32.41 0.96 -22.62
CA TYR A 624 -32.66 -0.14 -23.55
C TYR A 624 -34.14 -0.28 -23.99
N THR A 625 -34.39 -1.14 -24.97
CA THR A 625 -35.72 -1.59 -25.39
C THR A 625 -35.79 -3.11 -25.51
N LEU A 626 -36.75 -3.75 -24.82
CA LEU A 626 -37.03 -5.20 -24.82
C LEU A 626 -38.30 -5.51 -25.65
N ARG A 627 -38.32 -6.59 -26.42
CA ARG A 627 -39.45 -7.04 -27.27
C ARG A 627 -39.66 -8.56 -27.20
N ALA A 628 -40.92 -9.02 -27.33
CA ALA A 628 -41.30 -10.45 -27.31
C ALA A 628 -42.22 -10.86 -28.49
N ALA A 629 -42.01 -12.05 -29.10
CA ALA A 629 -42.77 -12.60 -30.24
C ALA A 629 -42.95 -14.15 -30.19
N ALA A 630 -43.84 -14.75 -31.00
CA ALA A 630 -44.10 -16.20 -31.06
C ALA A 630 -44.08 -16.77 -32.52
N GLY A 631 -43.52 -17.97 -32.77
CA GLY A 631 -43.60 -18.68 -34.09
C GLY A 631 -42.68 -19.91 -34.34
N ASP A 632 -43.10 -20.84 -35.23
CA ASP A 632 -42.49 -22.14 -35.64
C ASP A 632 -41.40 -22.04 -36.74
N GLY A 633 -40.44 -21.12 -36.61
CA GLY A 633 -39.32 -21.01 -37.57
C GLY A 633 -38.28 -22.11 -37.38
N ASP A 634 -37.72 -22.57 -38.51
CA ASP A 634 -36.46 -23.31 -38.64
C ASP A 634 -35.37 -22.68 -37.74
N ASP A 635 -34.57 -23.51 -37.04
CA ASP A 635 -33.73 -23.04 -35.93
C ASP A 635 -32.51 -22.26 -36.41
N PHE A 636 -31.94 -22.65 -37.55
CA PHE A 636 -30.99 -21.83 -38.29
C PHE A 636 -31.25 -21.90 -39.79
N ARG A 637 -30.64 -20.98 -40.54
CA ARG A 637 -30.83 -20.93 -42.00
C ARG A 637 -30.22 -22.13 -42.71
N ASP A 638 -31.01 -22.77 -43.56
CA ASP A 638 -30.60 -23.74 -44.61
C ASP A 638 -29.49 -23.22 -45.54
N THR A 639 -29.55 -21.92 -45.88
CA THR A 639 -28.61 -21.24 -46.78
C THR A 639 -28.45 -19.77 -46.42
N LEU A 640 -27.36 -19.13 -46.88
CA LEU A 640 -27.18 -17.68 -46.70
C LEU A 640 -28.28 -16.82 -47.37
N ALA A 641 -28.99 -17.38 -48.36
CA ALA A 641 -30.10 -16.72 -49.04
C ALA A 641 -31.45 -16.93 -48.32
N ASP A 642 -31.52 -17.85 -47.36
CA ASP A 642 -32.70 -18.06 -46.55
C ASP A 642 -32.83 -16.92 -45.52
N SER A 643 -34.01 -16.33 -45.40
CA SER A 643 -34.33 -15.31 -44.39
C SER A 643 -35.49 -15.72 -43.50
N THR A 644 -35.94 -16.96 -43.59
CA THR A 644 -37.07 -17.51 -42.83
C THR A 644 -36.64 -18.00 -41.44
N ALA A 645 -35.34 -18.24 -41.26
CA ALA A 645 -34.68 -18.56 -40.00
C ALA A 645 -33.54 -17.58 -39.67
N ALA A 646 -33.03 -17.66 -38.45
CA ALA A 646 -31.86 -16.88 -38.02
C ALA A 646 -30.58 -17.48 -38.61
N LEU A 647 -29.62 -16.64 -39.02
CA LEU A 647 -28.27 -17.14 -39.33
C LEU A 647 -27.61 -17.52 -38.01
N GLY A 648 -27.11 -18.74 -37.88
CA GLY A 648 -26.35 -19.14 -36.69
C GLY A 648 -25.09 -18.29 -36.56
N MET A 649 -24.64 -18.03 -35.34
CA MET A 649 -23.45 -17.21 -35.10
C MET A 649 -22.56 -17.87 -34.07
N LEU A 650 -21.26 -17.95 -34.37
CA LEU A 650 -20.24 -18.59 -33.55
C LEU A 650 -19.02 -17.67 -33.37
N ALA A 651 -18.37 -17.78 -32.22
CA ALA A 651 -17.10 -17.15 -31.90
C ALA A 651 -16.15 -18.20 -31.31
N ARG A 652 -14.83 -17.94 -31.34
CA ARG A 652 -13.81 -18.86 -30.82
C ARG A 652 -14.13 -19.32 -29.40
N GLY A 653 -14.03 -20.63 -29.14
CA GLY A 653 -14.30 -21.22 -27.82
C GLY A 653 -15.78 -21.45 -27.50
N GLN A 654 -16.70 -21.01 -28.36
CA GLN A 654 -18.14 -21.16 -28.13
C GLN A 654 -18.66 -22.48 -28.68
N SER A 655 -19.80 -22.90 -28.13
CA SER A 655 -20.62 -23.98 -28.67
C SER A 655 -22.04 -23.49 -28.97
N VAL A 656 -22.68 -24.12 -29.94
CA VAL A 656 -24.08 -23.88 -30.30
C VAL A 656 -24.78 -25.21 -30.52
N SER A 657 -25.98 -25.35 -29.97
CA SER A 657 -26.83 -26.52 -30.21
C SER A 657 -27.88 -26.19 -31.26
N GLY A 658 -28.11 -27.14 -32.15
CA GLY A 658 -29.12 -27.07 -33.21
C GLY A 658 -29.72 -28.44 -33.50
N SER A 659 -30.67 -28.49 -34.43
CA SER A 659 -31.32 -29.72 -34.85
C SER A 659 -31.51 -29.81 -36.35
N ILE A 660 -31.06 -30.93 -36.93
CA ILE A 660 -31.44 -31.30 -38.30
C ILE A 660 -32.84 -31.90 -38.21
N GLY A 661 -33.87 -31.07 -38.39
CA GLY A 661 -35.28 -31.36 -38.13
C GLY A 661 -35.99 -32.17 -39.22
N LYS A 662 -35.50 -32.13 -40.46
CA LYS A 662 -35.99 -32.95 -41.58
C LYS A 662 -34.86 -33.40 -42.50
N SER A 663 -35.11 -34.41 -43.34
CA SER A 663 -34.12 -34.79 -44.36
C SER A 663 -33.93 -33.63 -45.36
N GLY A 664 -32.68 -33.21 -45.55
CA GLY A 664 -32.30 -32.10 -46.42
C GLY A 664 -32.12 -30.76 -45.71
N ASP A 665 -32.43 -30.71 -44.42
CA ASP A 665 -32.17 -29.60 -43.51
C ASP A 665 -30.67 -29.40 -43.27
N ALA A 666 -30.24 -28.15 -43.14
CA ALA A 666 -28.88 -27.80 -42.80
C ALA A 666 -28.81 -26.46 -42.04
N ASP A 667 -27.88 -26.35 -41.12
CA ASP A 667 -27.75 -25.13 -40.34
C ASP A 667 -26.48 -24.38 -40.73
N VAL A 668 -26.62 -23.11 -41.11
CA VAL A 668 -25.49 -22.24 -41.45
C VAL A 668 -25.14 -21.32 -40.28
N PHE A 669 -23.87 -21.32 -39.90
CA PHE A 669 -23.28 -20.50 -38.86
C PHE A 669 -22.20 -19.59 -39.42
N ALA A 670 -22.25 -18.29 -39.12
CA ALA A 670 -21.16 -17.35 -39.41
C ALA A 670 -20.14 -17.32 -38.27
N ILE A 671 -18.86 -17.31 -38.60
CA ILE A 671 -17.74 -17.14 -37.66
C ILE A 671 -16.67 -16.24 -38.27
N ARG A 672 -16.10 -15.32 -37.48
CA ARG A 672 -14.97 -14.51 -37.89
C ARG A 672 -13.67 -15.22 -37.57
N LEU A 673 -12.84 -15.43 -38.59
CA LEU A 673 -11.52 -16.05 -38.44
C LEU A 673 -10.43 -15.04 -38.78
N ALA A 674 -9.33 -15.06 -38.03
CA ALA A 674 -8.17 -14.18 -38.21
C ALA A 674 -7.03 -14.91 -38.94
N ALA A 675 -6.40 -14.25 -39.91
CA ALA A 675 -5.35 -14.80 -40.75
C ALA A 675 -4.20 -15.36 -39.91
N GLY A 676 -3.82 -16.61 -40.16
CA GLY A 676 -2.71 -17.27 -39.48
C GLY A 676 -3.04 -17.94 -38.14
N GLU A 677 -4.25 -17.75 -37.60
CA GLU A 677 -4.70 -18.42 -36.37
C GLU A 677 -5.32 -19.80 -36.66
N SER A 678 -4.99 -20.82 -35.88
CA SER A 678 -5.56 -22.16 -36.05
C SER A 678 -6.84 -22.34 -35.23
N TYR A 679 -7.87 -22.89 -35.87
CA TYR A 679 -9.17 -23.15 -35.25
C TYR A 679 -9.55 -24.63 -35.41
N ALA A 680 -10.13 -25.20 -34.37
CA ALA A 680 -10.80 -26.51 -34.41
C ALA A 680 -12.32 -26.34 -34.36
N PHE A 681 -13.05 -27.11 -35.16
CA PHE A 681 -14.52 -27.14 -35.21
C PHE A 681 -15.01 -28.58 -35.08
N ASP A 682 -15.91 -28.84 -34.15
CA ASP A 682 -16.37 -30.20 -33.84
C ASP A 682 -17.90 -30.25 -33.79
N LEU A 683 -18.49 -31.01 -34.71
CA LEU A 683 -19.93 -31.25 -34.82
C LEU A 683 -20.28 -32.55 -34.09
N ARG A 684 -20.65 -32.42 -32.81
CA ARG A 684 -20.88 -33.53 -31.88
C ARG A 684 -22.34 -33.98 -31.90
N GLY A 685 -22.57 -35.22 -32.32
CA GLY A 685 -23.86 -35.89 -32.30
C GLY A 685 -23.92 -37.03 -31.27
N ARG A 686 -24.47 -38.17 -31.68
CA ARG A 686 -24.67 -39.34 -30.82
C ARG A 686 -23.36 -40.00 -30.41
N GLY A 687 -22.32 -39.97 -31.25
CA GLY A 687 -21.04 -40.63 -30.98
C GLY A 687 -20.30 -40.04 -29.78
N ALA A 688 -20.36 -38.70 -29.66
CA ALA A 688 -19.79 -37.91 -28.58
C ALA A 688 -20.72 -37.70 -27.37
N GLY A 689 -21.95 -38.26 -27.39
CA GLY A 689 -22.92 -38.09 -26.31
C GLY A 689 -23.55 -36.69 -26.19
N ALA A 690 -23.34 -35.81 -27.17
CA ALA A 690 -23.77 -34.40 -27.15
C ALA A 690 -24.95 -34.11 -28.09
N GLY A 691 -25.69 -35.14 -28.50
CA GLY A 691 -26.84 -35.03 -29.41
C GLY A 691 -27.45 -36.38 -29.80
N THR A 692 -28.44 -36.33 -30.69
CA THR A 692 -29.12 -37.51 -31.27
C THR A 692 -28.79 -37.74 -32.74
N LEU A 693 -28.11 -36.79 -33.40
CA LEU A 693 -27.66 -36.90 -34.78
C LEU A 693 -26.69 -38.09 -34.89
N GLY A 694 -27.05 -39.09 -35.69
CA GLY A 694 -26.30 -40.35 -35.74
C GLY A 694 -25.08 -40.33 -36.66
N ASP A 695 -25.04 -39.40 -37.62
CA ASP A 695 -24.01 -39.29 -38.65
C ASP A 695 -23.98 -37.84 -39.17
N GLY A 696 -22.93 -37.11 -38.81
CA GLY A 696 -22.80 -35.66 -39.00
C GLY A 696 -21.87 -35.28 -40.16
N TYR A 697 -22.13 -34.14 -40.78
CA TYR A 697 -21.34 -33.60 -41.89
C TYR A 697 -21.14 -32.09 -41.70
N LEU A 698 -19.89 -31.65 -41.71
CA LEU A 698 -19.53 -30.24 -41.51
C LEU A 698 -18.78 -29.70 -42.72
N GLU A 699 -19.20 -28.53 -43.20
CA GLU A 699 -18.51 -27.75 -44.24
C GLU A 699 -18.05 -26.41 -43.67
N LEU A 700 -16.89 -25.93 -44.10
CA LEU A 700 -16.44 -24.55 -43.90
C LEU A 700 -16.34 -23.86 -45.26
N ARG A 701 -16.90 -22.65 -45.36
CA ARG A 701 -16.95 -21.83 -46.58
C ARG A 701 -16.40 -20.44 -46.31
N ASP A 702 -15.75 -19.84 -47.31
CA ASP A 702 -15.23 -18.47 -47.21
C ASP A 702 -16.33 -17.40 -47.36
N ALA A 703 -15.93 -16.12 -47.30
CA ALA A 703 -16.83 -14.97 -47.44
C ALA A 703 -17.56 -14.90 -48.80
N ASN A 704 -17.02 -15.55 -49.85
CA ASN A 704 -17.64 -15.66 -51.17
C ASN A 704 -18.49 -16.93 -51.30
N ASN A 705 -18.74 -17.64 -50.19
CA ASN A 705 -19.48 -18.89 -50.10
C ASN A 705 -18.81 -20.07 -50.83
N VAL A 706 -17.50 -19.99 -51.06
CA VAL A 706 -16.68 -21.06 -51.65
C VAL A 706 -16.28 -22.05 -50.56
N LEU A 707 -16.44 -23.35 -50.81
CA LEU A 707 -16.04 -24.40 -49.87
C LEU A 707 -14.52 -24.42 -49.70
N VAL A 708 -14.05 -24.26 -48.46
CA VAL A 708 -12.62 -24.26 -48.11
C VAL A 708 -12.20 -25.49 -47.30
N ALA A 709 -13.11 -26.09 -46.51
CA ALA A 709 -12.86 -27.35 -45.83
C ALA A 709 -14.17 -28.15 -45.63
N ARG A 710 -14.08 -29.46 -45.44
CA ARG A 710 -15.22 -30.33 -45.09
C ARG A 710 -14.75 -31.63 -44.43
N ASN A 711 -15.53 -32.16 -43.49
CA ASN A 711 -15.33 -33.48 -42.93
C ASN A 711 -16.66 -34.18 -42.66
N ASP A 712 -16.65 -35.51 -42.78
CA ASP A 712 -17.78 -36.42 -42.55
C ASP A 712 -17.44 -37.60 -41.64
N ASN A 713 -16.18 -37.75 -41.19
CA ASN A 713 -15.76 -38.78 -40.24
C ASN A 713 -14.57 -38.31 -39.38
N GLY A 714 -14.80 -38.15 -38.07
CA GLY A 714 -13.76 -38.06 -37.04
C GLY A 714 -13.38 -39.43 -36.47
N ALA A 715 -12.98 -39.50 -35.20
CA ALA A 715 -12.74 -40.78 -34.49
C ALA A 715 -14.04 -41.56 -34.20
N THR A 716 -15.18 -40.86 -34.22
CA THR A 716 -16.56 -41.36 -34.19
C THR A 716 -17.27 -40.99 -35.50
N ARG A 717 -18.58 -41.30 -35.66
CA ARG A 717 -19.40 -40.78 -36.78
C ARG A 717 -19.76 -39.29 -36.65
N ASP A 718 -19.05 -38.56 -35.79
CA ASP A 718 -19.14 -37.11 -35.62
C ASP A 718 -18.10 -36.43 -36.53
N ALA A 719 -18.30 -35.17 -36.92
CA ALA A 719 -17.44 -34.49 -37.90
C ALA A 719 -16.56 -33.41 -37.23
N ALA A 720 -15.24 -33.47 -37.43
CA ALA A 720 -14.29 -32.48 -36.89
C ALA A 720 -13.40 -31.86 -37.98
N LEU A 721 -13.06 -30.58 -37.86
CA LEU A 721 -12.30 -29.81 -38.84
C LEU A 721 -11.29 -28.89 -38.17
N GLU A 722 -10.07 -28.86 -38.68
CA GLU A 722 -9.08 -27.84 -38.35
C GLU A 722 -8.86 -26.91 -39.54
N PHE A 723 -8.73 -25.61 -39.28
CA PHE A 723 -8.52 -24.62 -40.33
C PHE A 723 -7.73 -23.41 -39.84
N THR A 724 -6.76 -23.00 -40.65
CA THR A 724 -6.00 -21.75 -40.51
C THR A 724 -6.30 -20.85 -41.71
N PRO A 725 -7.04 -19.74 -41.56
CA PRO A 725 -7.39 -18.86 -42.67
C PRO A 725 -6.16 -18.12 -43.19
N ALA A 726 -6.10 -17.88 -44.50
CA ALA A 726 -5.05 -17.07 -45.12
C ALA A 726 -5.34 -15.56 -45.09
N ALA A 727 -6.58 -15.18 -44.77
CA ALA A 727 -7.04 -13.80 -44.70
C ALA A 727 -8.12 -13.66 -43.64
N ASP A 728 -8.12 -12.51 -42.95
CA ASP A 728 -9.17 -12.12 -42.03
C ASP A 728 -10.52 -12.09 -42.78
N GLY A 729 -11.55 -12.65 -42.16
CA GLY A 729 -12.86 -12.61 -42.79
C GLY A 729 -13.94 -13.37 -42.05
N ILE A 730 -15.16 -13.23 -42.55
CA ILE A 730 -16.29 -14.06 -42.14
C ILE A 730 -16.24 -15.34 -42.96
N TYR A 731 -16.24 -16.46 -42.26
CA TYR A 731 -16.40 -17.79 -42.80
C TYR A 731 -17.74 -18.37 -42.34
N TYR A 732 -18.24 -19.36 -43.07
CA TYR A 732 -19.52 -19.98 -42.80
C TYR A 732 -19.36 -21.48 -42.59
N LEU A 733 -19.71 -21.95 -41.40
CA LEU A 733 -19.85 -23.37 -41.08
C LEU A 733 -21.25 -23.82 -41.50
N LYS A 734 -21.36 -24.98 -42.14
CA LYS A 734 -22.64 -25.58 -42.51
C LYS A 734 -22.73 -27.00 -41.96
N ALA A 735 -23.60 -27.19 -40.98
CA ALA A 735 -23.86 -28.48 -40.34
C ALA A 735 -25.03 -29.19 -41.02
N ARG A 736 -24.92 -30.49 -41.28
CA ARG A 736 -26.00 -31.32 -41.83
C ARG A 736 -25.85 -32.79 -41.46
N GLY A 737 -26.92 -33.57 -41.63
CA GLY A 737 -26.86 -35.03 -41.54
C GLY A 737 -26.40 -35.70 -42.85
N VAL A 738 -25.71 -36.83 -42.76
CA VAL A 738 -25.40 -37.68 -43.93
C VAL A 738 -26.65 -38.48 -44.33
N GLY A 739 -27.05 -38.38 -45.60
CA GLY A 739 -28.22 -39.11 -46.14
C GLY A 739 -29.54 -38.65 -45.55
N SER A 740 -30.25 -39.54 -44.83
CA SER A 740 -31.49 -39.24 -44.12
C SER A 740 -31.30 -39.09 -42.61
N SER A 741 -30.06 -38.93 -42.15
CA SER A 741 -29.73 -38.72 -40.74
C SER A 741 -30.31 -37.38 -40.25
N THR A 742 -31.09 -37.43 -39.18
CA THR A 742 -31.72 -36.27 -38.52
C THR A 742 -31.50 -36.39 -37.02
N GLY A 743 -31.52 -35.27 -36.30
CA GLY A 743 -31.34 -35.25 -34.86
C GLY A 743 -30.64 -33.99 -34.36
N SER A 744 -30.57 -33.84 -33.04
CA SER A 744 -29.86 -32.76 -32.37
C SER A 744 -28.35 -32.94 -32.41
N TYR A 745 -27.62 -31.84 -32.43
CA TYR A 745 -26.16 -31.80 -32.35
C TYR A 745 -25.69 -30.61 -31.53
N THR A 746 -24.41 -30.62 -31.15
CA THR A 746 -23.69 -29.47 -30.60
C THR A 746 -22.46 -29.19 -31.46
N LEU A 747 -22.37 -28.00 -32.04
CA LEU A 747 -21.21 -27.54 -32.81
C LEU A 747 -20.31 -26.71 -31.89
N VAL A 748 -19.06 -27.15 -31.69
CA VAL A 748 -18.08 -26.54 -30.79
C VAL A 748 -16.95 -25.93 -31.63
N THR A 749 -16.44 -24.77 -31.21
CA THR A 749 -15.25 -24.14 -31.80
C THR A 749 -14.17 -24.01 -30.73
N GLY A 750 -12.91 -24.33 -31.03
CA GLY A 750 -11.82 -24.40 -30.05
C GLY A 750 -10.44 -24.06 -30.64
N VAL A 751 -9.42 -24.15 -29.77
CA VAL A 751 -7.99 -24.11 -30.11
C VAL A 751 -7.48 -25.55 -30.16
N PRO A 752 -6.56 -25.92 -31.07
CA PRO A 752 -5.85 -27.19 -30.97
C PRO A 752 -5.06 -27.29 -29.65
N ASP A 753 -5.00 -28.48 -29.06
CA ASP A 753 -4.21 -28.84 -27.87
C ASP A 753 -2.71 -28.59 -28.11
N ASP A 754 -2.00 -28.00 -27.14
CA ASP A 754 -0.60 -27.57 -27.30
C ASP A 754 0.46 -28.56 -26.77
N PHE A 755 0.12 -29.42 -25.78
CA PHE A 755 1.00 -30.48 -25.27
C PHE A 755 0.23 -31.73 -24.83
N ALA A 756 0.85 -32.90 -25.02
CA ALA A 756 0.24 -34.16 -24.60
C ALA A 756 -0.05 -34.24 -23.09
N ASP A 757 -1.29 -34.60 -22.75
CA ASP A 757 -1.79 -35.02 -21.42
C ASP A 757 -0.95 -36.11 -20.75
N SER A 758 -0.44 -37.04 -21.56
CA SER A 758 0.30 -38.18 -21.06
C SER A 758 1.22 -38.76 -22.12
N ARG A 759 2.18 -39.60 -21.72
CA ARG A 759 2.98 -40.37 -22.68
C ARG A 759 2.18 -41.38 -23.51
N ALA A 760 0.94 -41.68 -23.10
CA ALA A 760 0.06 -42.56 -23.87
C ALA A 760 -0.68 -41.79 -24.96
N ASP A 761 -0.78 -40.47 -24.81
CA ASP A 761 -1.29 -39.59 -25.84
C ASP A 761 -0.32 -39.55 -27.03
N ARG A 762 -0.88 -39.61 -28.24
CA ARG A 762 -0.14 -39.58 -29.50
C ARG A 762 -0.66 -38.51 -30.47
N SER A 763 -1.69 -37.75 -30.10
CA SER A 763 -2.12 -36.62 -30.93
C SER A 763 -1.12 -35.47 -30.81
N ASP A 764 -0.55 -35.25 -29.63
CA ASP A 764 0.20 -34.02 -29.30
C ASP A 764 1.62 -34.31 -28.76
N PRO A 765 2.55 -33.33 -28.81
CA PRO A 765 3.93 -33.53 -28.38
C PRO A 765 4.10 -33.39 -26.87
N VAL A 766 4.99 -34.20 -26.26
CA VAL A 766 5.47 -33.96 -24.89
C VAL A 766 6.43 -32.77 -24.87
N GLY A 767 6.19 -31.78 -24.01
CA GLY A 767 7.00 -30.57 -23.91
C GLY A 767 8.43 -30.82 -23.40
N ALA A 768 9.46 -30.42 -24.15
CA ALA A 768 10.85 -30.54 -23.69
C ALA A 768 11.30 -29.28 -22.91
N LEU A 769 11.79 -29.46 -21.68
CA LEU A 769 12.32 -28.39 -20.84
C LEU A 769 13.86 -28.32 -20.90
N VAL A 770 14.38 -27.10 -20.87
CA VAL A 770 15.80 -26.79 -20.78
C VAL A 770 16.04 -25.99 -19.51
N LEU A 771 17.04 -26.37 -18.72
CA LEU A 771 17.36 -25.69 -17.47
C LEU A 771 17.64 -24.19 -17.72
N GLY A 772 17.06 -23.33 -16.88
CA GLY A 772 17.17 -21.87 -16.95
C GLY A 772 16.24 -21.19 -17.95
N VAL A 773 15.52 -21.94 -18.79
CA VAL A 773 14.66 -21.39 -19.85
C VAL A 773 13.19 -21.62 -19.50
N GLY A 774 12.41 -20.53 -19.47
CA GLY A 774 10.96 -20.61 -19.25
C GLY A 774 10.24 -21.14 -20.49
N LYS A 775 9.25 -22.01 -20.28
CA LYS A 775 8.41 -22.62 -21.30
C LYS A 775 6.96 -22.23 -21.06
N ALA A 776 6.32 -21.63 -22.06
CA ALA A 776 4.89 -21.30 -22.00
C ALA A 776 4.04 -22.50 -22.46
N GLY A 777 2.83 -22.60 -21.91
CA GLY A 777 1.77 -23.52 -22.32
C GLY A 777 0.39 -22.98 -21.94
N GLN A 778 -0.66 -23.60 -22.45
CA GLN A 778 -2.05 -23.31 -22.12
C GLN A 778 -2.73 -24.57 -21.59
N ILE A 779 -3.65 -24.38 -20.64
CA ILE A 779 -4.66 -25.39 -20.33
C ILE A 779 -5.90 -24.98 -21.13
N GLU A 780 -6.25 -25.67 -22.20
CA GLU A 780 -7.28 -25.26 -23.15
C GLU A 780 -8.69 -25.58 -22.67
N THR A 781 -8.86 -26.67 -21.93
CA THR A 781 -10.17 -27.11 -21.41
C THR A 781 -10.08 -27.55 -19.94
N ALA A 782 -11.21 -27.55 -19.22
CA ALA A 782 -11.19 -28.00 -17.83
C ALA A 782 -10.91 -29.51 -17.78
N GLY A 783 -9.87 -29.90 -17.03
CA GLY A 783 -9.41 -31.29 -16.93
C GLY A 783 -8.25 -31.66 -17.86
N ASP A 784 -7.79 -30.70 -18.65
CA ASP A 784 -6.59 -30.78 -19.48
C ASP A 784 -5.30 -30.71 -18.65
N ALA A 785 -4.24 -31.36 -19.13
CA ALA A 785 -2.96 -31.44 -18.47
C ALA A 785 -1.79 -31.41 -19.46
N ASP A 786 -0.68 -30.80 -19.07
CA ASP A 786 0.48 -30.71 -19.93
C ASP A 786 1.66 -31.51 -19.37
N LEU A 787 2.12 -32.47 -20.16
CA LEU A 787 3.30 -33.26 -19.80
C LEU A 787 4.59 -32.66 -20.37
N PHE A 788 5.50 -32.34 -19.47
CA PHE A 788 6.86 -31.92 -19.78
C PHE A 788 7.90 -32.97 -19.41
N SER A 789 9.05 -32.95 -20.08
CA SER A 789 10.23 -33.75 -19.74
C SER A 789 11.48 -32.90 -19.57
N VAL A 790 12.27 -33.20 -18.54
CA VAL A 790 13.54 -32.55 -18.21
C VAL A 790 14.61 -33.60 -17.85
N SER A 791 15.88 -33.34 -18.16
CA SER A 791 17.00 -34.21 -17.76
C SER A 791 17.70 -33.67 -16.52
N LEU A 792 17.69 -34.44 -15.43
CA LEU A 792 18.27 -34.06 -14.14
C LEU A 792 19.51 -34.93 -13.81
N ARG A 793 20.40 -34.42 -12.94
CA ARG A 793 21.64 -35.07 -12.50
C ARG A 793 21.54 -35.52 -11.03
N ALA A 794 21.97 -36.75 -10.76
CA ALA A 794 22.03 -37.30 -9.41
C ALA A 794 22.80 -36.38 -8.44
N GLY A 795 22.27 -36.23 -7.24
CA GLY A 795 22.83 -35.44 -6.15
C GLY A 795 22.66 -33.93 -6.28
N THR A 796 22.06 -33.43 -7.36
CA THR A 796 21.87 -31.99 -7.62
C THR A 796 20.46 -31.56 -7.24
N TRP A 797 20.34 -30.39 -6.59
CA TRP A 797 19.05 -29.76 -6.29
C TRP A 797 18.55 -28.94 -7.47
N TYR A 798 17.25 -29.04 -7.73
CA TYR A 798 16.55 -28.33 -8.78
C TYR A 798 15.32 -27.62 -8.23
N GLU A 799 15.03 -26.45 -8.80
CA GLU A 799 13.82 -25.68 -8.54
C GLU A 799 12.99 -25.60 -9.83
N ALA A 800 11.70 -25.87 -9.73
CA ALA A 800 10.71 -25.60 -10.77
C ALA A 800 9.72 -24.55 -10.27
N VAL A 801 9.52 -23.49 -11.06
CA VAL A 801 8.56 -22.42 -10.78
C VAL A 801 7.54 -22.37 -11.91
N LEU A 802 6.27 -22.38 -11.54
CA LEU A 802 5.14 -22.25 -12.46
C LEU A 802 4.34 -20.99 -12.11
N GLN A 803 4.36 -20.03 -13.01
CA GLN A 803 3.53 -18.83 -12.96
C GLN A 803 2.31 -19.04 -13.84
N HIS A 804 1.11 -18.74 -13.36
CA HIS A 804 -0.11 -18.95 -14.13
C HIS A 804 -1.05 -17.75 -14.08
N ALA A 805 -1.90 -17.62 -15.10
CA ALA A 805 -2.94 -16.61 -15.20
C ALA A 805 -4.25 -17.27 -15.64
N GLY A 806 -5.28 -17.17 -14.79
CA GLY A 806 -6.64 -17.65 -15.08
C GLY A 806 -6.92 -19.13 -14.79
N ILE A 807 -5.89 -19.94 -14.50
CA ILE A 807 -6.04 -21.35 -14.11
C ILE A 807 -6.48 -21.45 -12.65
N GLN A 808 -7.53 -22.21 -12.37
CA GLN A 808 -8.01 -22.51 -11.01
C GLN A 808 -7.65 -23.94 -10.62
N ASP A 809 -7.24 -24.13 -9.36
CA ASP A 809 -6.82 -25.43 -8.79
C ASP A 809 -5.62 -26.07 -9.51
N VAL A 810 -4.69 -25.24 -10.00
CA VAL A 810 -3.51 -25.70 -10.73
C VAL A 810 -2.61 -26.54 -9.82
N ALA A 811 -2.07 -27.63 -10.37
CA ALA A 811 -1.09 -28.48 -9.69
C ALA A 811 0.14 -28.71 -10.56
N LEU A 812 1.32 -28.75 -9.93
CA LEU A 812 2.58 -29.12 -10.56
C LEU A 812 3.17 -30.35 -9.85
N LEU A 813 3.31 -31.45 -10.61
CA LEU A 813 3.72 -32.75 -10.08
C LEU A 813 4.98 -33.26 -10.79
N LEU A 814 5.95 -33.76 -10.03
CA LEU A 814 7.18 -34.37 -10.56
C LEU A 814 7.10 -35.90 -10.46
N SER A 815 7.48 -36.61 -11.52
CA SER A 815 7.61 -38.07 -11.55
C SER A 815 8.83 -38.52 -12.34
N GLN A 816 9.23 -39.79 -12.20
CA GLN A 816 10.27 -40.41 -13.01
C GLN A 816 9.75 -41.70 -13.66
N GLY A 817 9.92 -41.84 -14.99
CA GLY A 817 9.65 -43.10 -15.70
C GLY A 817 8.20 -43.60 -15.73
N GLY A 818 7.19 -42.73 -15.58
CA GLY A 818 5.77 -43.13 -15.52
C GLY A 818 5.35 -43.76 -14.18
N GLY A 819 6.20 -43.64 -13.15
CA GLY A 819 5.91 -44.07 -11.78
C GLY A 819 5.11 -43.06 -10.95
N ALA A 820 5.00 -43.31 -9.65
CA ALA A 820 4.30 -42.46 -8.69
C ALA A 820 4.94 -41.05 -8.58
N THR A 821 4.15 -40.08 -8.13
CA THR A 821 4.60 -38.71 -7.83
C THR A 821 5.74 -38.74 -6.82
N LEU A 822 6.85 -38.11 -7.17
CA LEU A 822 8.05 -37.97 -6.33
C LEU A 822 8.01 -36.68 -5.50
N ALA A 823 7.44 -35.61 -6.07
CA ALA A 823 7.26 -34.33 -5.41
C ALA A 823 6.07 -33.58 -6.00
N SER A 824 5.46 -32.70 -5.20
CA SER A 824 4.42 -31.76 -5.61
C SER A 824 4.82 -30.36 -5.18
N ALA A 825 4.41 -29.35 -5.96
CA ALA A 825 4.69 -27.96 -5.65
C ALA A 825 3.88 -27.43 -4.47
N SER A 826 4.42 -26.42 -3.79
CA SER A 826 3.70 -25.54 -2.85
C SER A 826 3.33 -24.23 -3.53
N THR A 827 2.29 -23.56 -3.02
CA THR A 827 1.84 -22.26 -3.52
C THR A 827 2.55 -21.12 -2.79
N LEU A 828 3.09 -20.16 -3.54
CA LEU A 828 3.70 -18.93 -3.03
C LEU A 828 2.65 -17.85 -2.75
N THR A 829 3.04 -16.79 -2.04
CA THR A 829 2.17 -15.66 -1.69
C THR A 829 1.63 -14.91 -2.91
N ASP A 830 2.35 -14.94 -4.04
CA ASP A 830 1.91 -14.36 -5.31
C ASP A 830 1.01 -15.30 -6.15
N GLY A 831 0.68 -16.48 -5.62
CA GLY A 831 -0.14 -17.49 -6.30
C GLY A 831 0.63 -18.43 -7.22
N SER A 832 1.92 -18.20 -7.48
CA SER A 832 2.75 -19.11 -8.28
C SER A 832 3.05 -20.43 -7.54
N LEU A 833 3.37 -21.49 -8.28
CA LEU A 833 3.76 -22.77 -7.70
C LEU A 833 5.27 -22.97 -7.73
N ARG A 834 5.83 -23.46 -6.62
CA ARG A 834 7.26 -23.76 -6.46
C ARG A 834 7.47 -25.22 -6.05
N LEU A 835 8.32 -25.93 -6.79
CA LEU A 835 8.72 -27.31 -6.50
C LEU A 835 10.24 -27.39 -6.41
N VAL A 836 10.77 -27.85 -5.28
CA VAL A 836 12.20 -28.10 -5.10
C VAL A 836 12.44 -29.59 -4.94
N TYR A 837 13.42 -30.14 -5.68
CA TYR A 837 13.70 -31.57 -5.66
C TYR A 837 15.19 -31.87 -5.88
N ARG A 838 15.74 -32.73 -5.02
CA ARG A 838 17.07 -33.32 -5.21
C ARG A 838 16.95 -34.58 -6.04
N ALA A 839 17.51 -34.59 -7.24
CA ALA A 839 17.50 -35.78 -8.06
C ALA A 839 18.37 -36.88 -7.45
N GLU A 840 17.79 -38.01 -7.07
CA GLU A 840 18.54 -39.15 -6.53
C GLU A 840 19.31 -39.92 -7.62
N THR A 841 18.79 -39.90 -8.85
CA THR A 841 19.37 -40.56 -10.01
C THR A 841 19.46 -39.61 -11.19
N SER A 842 20.49 -39.78 -12.03
CA SER A 842 20.59 -39.02 -13.28
C SER A 842 19.64 -39.63 -14.31
N GLY A 843 18.81 -38.81 -14.96
CA GLY A 843 17.86 -39.32 -15.95
C GLY A 843 16.80 -38.32 -16.36
N SER A 844 15.84 -38.80 -17.16
CA SER A 844 14.68 -38.03 -17.62
C SER A 844 13.57 -38.10 -16.57
N TYR A 845 13.13 -36.93 -16.11
CA TYR A 845 12.00 -36.73 -15.22
C TYR A 845 10.85 -36.10 -15.99
N ASN A 846 9.62 -36.27 -15.50
CA ASN A 846 8.44 -35.61 -16.08
C ASN A 846 7.84 -34.62 -15.07
N LEU A 847 7.47 -33.44 -15.55
CA LEU A 847 6.62 -32.50 -14.82
C LEU A 847 5.25 -32.48 -15.47
N LEU A 848 4.20 -32.63 -14.67
CA LEU A 848 2.80 -32.53 -15.12
C LEU A 848 2.20 -31.25 -14.55
N VAL A 849 1.71 -30.38 -15.44
CA VAL A 849 0.87 -29.23 -15.09
C VAL A 849 -0.57 -29.67 -15.26
N ASN A 850 -1.41 -29.51 -14.25
CA ASN A 850 -2.81 -29.96 -14.30
C ASN A 850 -3.75 -28.81 -13.94
N GLY A 851 -4.74 -28.52 -14.80
CA GLY A 851 -5.77 -27.50 -14.59
C GLY A 851 -7.19 -28.10 -14.56
N PRO A 852 -7.64 -28.66 -13.44
CA PRO A 852 -8.85 -29.47 -13.40
C PRO A 852 -10.16 -28.67 -13.53
N SER A 853 -10.14 -27.36 -13.24
CA SER A 853 -11.36 -26.57 -13.00
C SER A 853 -11.59 -25.47 -14.03
N ARG A 854 -10.55 -24.68 -14.38
CA ARG A 854 -10.66 -23.53 -15.29
C ARG A 854 -9.44 -23.41 -16.21
N PRO A 855 -9.62 -23.28 -17.53
CA PRO A 855 -8.57 -22.99 -18.52
C PRO A 855 -7.81 -21.69 -18.25
N GLY A 856 -6.55 -21.63 -18.70
CA GLY A 856 -5.71 -20.44 -18.57
C GLY A 856 -4.29 -20.69 -19.10
N SER A 857 -3.42 -19.69 -19.01
CA SER A 857 -2.03 -19.79 -19.50
C SER A 857 -1.03 -19.87 -18.36
N TYR A 858 0.12 -20.51 -18.59
CA TYR A 858 1.21 -20.54 -17.61
C TYR A 858 2.59 -20.48 -18.26
N GLN A 859 3.60 -20.24 -17.42
CA GLN A 859 5.02 -20.31 -17.75
C GLN A 859 5.75 -21.17 -16.71
N LEU A 860 6.36 -22.26 -17.15
CA LEU A 860 7.12 -23.22 -16.34
C LEU A 860 8.62 -23.04 -16.58
N THR A 861 9.40 -22.85 -15.51
CA THR A 861 10.86 -22.76 -15.56
C THR A 861 11.48 -23.75 -14.59
N VAL A 862 12.55 -24.46 -14.99
CA VAL A 862 13.34 -25.34 -14.11
C VAL A 862 14.78 -24.85 -14.05
N ARG A 863 15.40 -24.75 -12.87
CA ARG A 863 16.76 -24.24 -12.64
C ARG A 863 17.55 -25.17 -11.72
N ASP A 864 18.87 -25.18 -11.85
CA ASP A 864 19.82 -25.79 -10.92
C ASP A 864 20.59 -24.74 -10.12
N GLY A 865 21.28 -25.14 -9.04
CA GLY A 865 22.18 -24.27 -8.28
C GLY A 865 21.81 -23.96 -6.83
N LEU A 866 20.84 -24.68 -6.25
CA LEU A 866 20.61 -24.63 -4.81
C LEU A 866 21.70 -25.47 -4.09
N SER A 867 22.44 -24.85 -3.17
CA SER A 867 23.37 -25.53 -2.25
C SER A 867 23.09 -25.08 -0.83
N ASP A 868 22.99 -26.06 0.07
CA ASP A 868 23.02 -25.93 1.54
C ASP A 868 24.08 -24.89 1.98
N ASP A 869 23.64 -23.86 2.70
CA ASP A 869 24.44 -22.65 2.97
C ASP A 869 25.28 -22.75 4.25
N HIS A 870 24.93 -23.60 5.24
CA HIS A 870 25.71 -23.83 6.46
C HIS A 870 25.53 -25.25 7.07
N PRO A 871 26.49 -25.74 7.89
CA PRO A 871 26.36 -27.08 8.50
C PRO A 871 25.26 -27.16 9.57
N ASP A 872 24.49 -28.26 9.60
CA ASP A 872 23.25 -28.40 10.41
C ASP A 872 23.43 -28.92 11.84
N GLN A 873 24.61 -29.45 12.15
CA GLN A 873 24.86 -30.15 13.42
C GLN A 873 26.11 -29.61 14.12
N VAL A 874 26.02 -29.43 15.44
CA VAL A 874 27.16 -29.07 16.28
C VAL A 874 28.03 -30.31 16.55
N VAL A 875 29.05 -30.51 15.73
CA VAL A 875 30.10 -31.51 15.87
C VAL A 875 31.37 -30.92 16.49
N SER A 876 31.95 -31.62 17.46
CA SER A 876 33.22 -31.25 18.10
C SER A 876 34.36 -31.18 17.08
N GLY A 877 35.00 -30.01 16.96
CA GLY A 877 36.08 -29.74 16.00
C GLY A 877 35.60 -29.42 14.57
N GLY A 878 34.31 -29.18 14.36
CA GLY A 878 33.76 -28.73 13.08
C GLY A 878 34.25 -27.32 12.69
N ALA A 879 34.30 -27.06 11.38
CA ALA A 879 34.56 -25.73 10.84
C ALA A 879 33.23 -25.02 10.56
N TYR A 880 32.96 -23.94 11.28
CA TYR A 880 31.72 -23.15 11.16
C TYR A 880 32.04 -21.70 10.81
N ALA A 881 31.13 -21.03 10.11
CA ALA A 881 31.25 -19.61 9.82
C ALA A 881 31.24 -18.78 11.13
N PRO A 882 32.06 -17.73 11.25
CA PRO A 882 32.09 -16.89 12.44
C PRO A 882 30.88 -15.95 12.50
N LEU A 883 30.23 -15.86 13.66
CA LEU A 883 29.25 -14.83 13.99
C LEU A 883 29.94 -13.75 14.83
N GLU A 884 29.93 -12.51 14.36
CA GLU A 884 30.58 -11.39 15.02
C GLU A 884 29.69 -10.73 16.07
N VAL A 885 30.24 -10.50 17.27
CA VAL A 885 29.55 -9.76 18.34
C VAL A 885 29.50 -8.28 17.98
N ARG A 886 28.29 -7.69 17.93
CA ARG A 886 28.04 -6.32 17.43
C ARG A 886 28.46 -6.10 15.97
N GLY A 887 28.49 -7.18 15.18
CA GLY A 887 28.70 -7.11 13.73
C GLY A 887 27.40 -6.82 12.97
N ALA A 888 27.50 -6.72 11.65
CA ALA A 888 26.33 -6.72 10.78
C ALA A 888 25.54 -8.04 10.92
N ALA A 889 24.23 -8.00 10.66
CA ALA A 889 23.41 -9.20 10.71
C ALA A 889 23.85 -10.23 9.66
N THR A 890 24.01 -11.47 10.09
CA THR A 890 24.34 -12.61 9.22
C THR A 890 23.05 -13.14 8.61
N LYS A 891 22.96 -13.14 7.29
CA LYS A 891 21.79 -13.67 6.57
C LYS A 891 21.98 -15.14 6.22
N GLY A 892 20.93 -15.94 6.31
CA GLY A 892 20.92 -17.36 5.93
C GLY A 892 19.52 -17.86 5.57
N GLY A 893 19.39 -19.12 5.19
CA GLY A 893 18.11 -19.74 4.88
C GLY A 893 17.99 -21.17 5.40
N ILE A 894 16.83 -21.47 5.99
CA ILE A 894 16.43 -22.86 6.27
C ILE A 894 15.76 -23.38 5.00
N ASP A 895 16.48 -24.15 4.22
CA ASP A 895 16.14 -24.54 2.85
C ASP A 895 15.16 -25.71 2.79
N THR A 896 15.14 -26.59 3.81
CA THR A 896 14.23 -27.74 3.88
C THR A 896 13.75 -28.07 5.30
N ALA A 897 12.69 -28.88 5.39
CA ALA A 897 12.25 -29.52 6.62
C ALA A 897 13.39 -30.34 7.26
N GLY A 898 13.93 -29.85 8.38
CA GLY A 898 14.98 -30.52 9.14
C GLY A 898 16.37 -29.89 8.99
N ASP A 899 16.48 -28.91 8.10
CA ASP A 899 17.66 -28.08 7.91
C ASP A 899 17.94 -27.17 9.12
N ALA A 900 19.21 -26.84 9.32
CA ALA A 900 19.67 -25.93 10.35
C ALA A 900 21.02 -25.33 9.99
N ASP A 901 21.31 -24.16 10.56
CA ASP A 901 22.55 -23.45 10.28
C ASP A 901 23.33 -23.21 11.56
N VAL A 902 24.58 -23.65 11.60
CA VAL A 902 25.46 -23.51 12.77
C VAL A 902 26.59 -22.50 12.53
N PHE A 903 26.67 -21.51 13.42
CA PHE A 903 27.70 -20.48 13.46
C PHE A 903 28.56 -20.58 14.73
N ALA A 904 29.82 -20.18 14.66
CA ALA A 904 30.72 -20.08 15.81
C ALA A 904 30.83 -18.64 16.32
N VAL A 905 30.61 -18.40 17.61
CA VAL A 905 30.70 -17.08 18.25
C VAL A 905 31.65 -17.12 19.45
N THR A 906 32.51 -16.11 19.62
CA THR A 906 33.41 -16.03 20.78
C THR A 906 32.83 -15.09 21.83
N LEU A 907 32.51 -15.62 23.00
CA LEU A 907 31.87 -14.86 24.09
C LEU A 907 32.80 -14.75 25.29
N SER A 908 32.70 -13.63 26.00
CA SER A 908 33.43 -13.33 27.24
C SER A 908 32.50 -13.31 28.46
N SER A 909 32.94 -13.87 29.58
CA SER A 909 32.19 -13.92 30.86
C SER A 909 32.02 -12.57 31.57
N SER A 910 32.58 -11.50 31.00
CA SER A 910 32.45 -10.13 31.50
C SER A 910 31.25 -9.38 30.92
N PHE A 911 30.54 -9.96 29.96
CA PHE A 911 29.41 -9.34 29.27
C PHE A 911 28.19 -10.27 29.26
N SER A 912 27.02 -9.68 29.10
CA SER A 912 25.78 -10.36 28.73
C SER A 912 25.53 -10.09 27.24
N TYR A 913 24.97 -11.05 26.52
CA TYR A 913 24.75 -10.99 25.07
C TYR A 913 23.28 -11.25 24.76
N ARG A 914 22.74 -10.54 23.76
CA ARG A 914 21.41 -10.82 23.19
C ARG A 914 21.61 -11.23 21.74
N PHE A 915 21.06 -12.37 21.37
CA PHE A 915 21.01 -12.86 20.01
C PHE A 915 19.61 -12.61 19.49
N HIS A 916 19.51 -12.08 18.27
CA HIS A 916 18.26 -11.76 17.63
C HIS A 916 18.19 -12.44 16.27
N LEU A 917 17.17 -13.27 16.10
CA LEU A 917 16.85 -13.95 14.85
C LEU A 917 15.58 -13.32 14.29
N ALA A 918 15.72 -12.55 13.22
CA ALA A 918 14.59 -12.05 12.45
C ALA A 918 14.24 -13.06 11.36
N ALA A 919 13.09 -13.73 11.49
CA ALA A 919 12.65 -14.75 10.55
C ALA A 919 11.69 -14.16 9.50
N SER A 920 11.78 -14.64 8.27
CA SER A 920 11.00 -14.18 7.11
C SER A 920 10.68 -15.36 6.18
N ASP A 921 9.83 -15.12 5.18
CA ASP A 921 9.41 -16.13 4.19
C ASP A 921 8.76 -17.39 4.80
N GLY A 922 8.03 -17.23 5.91
CA GLY A 922 7.27 -18.32 6.55
C GLY A 922 8.10 -19.21 7.48
N LEU A 923 9.34 -18.82 7.79
CA LEU A 923 10.19 -19.52 8.76
C LEU A 923 9.66 -19.32 10.18
N ASP A 924 9.34 -20.43 10.85
CA ASP A 924 9.07 -20.49 12.28
C ASP A 924 10.37 -20.90 12.99
N GLY A 925 11.24 -19.90 13.15
CA GLY A 925 12.64 -20.09 13.51
C GLY A 925 12.86 -20.32 14.99
N VAL A 926 13.86 -21.14 15.33
CA VAL A 926 14.32 -21.40 16.70
C VAL A 926 15.81 -21.15 16.78
N LEU A 927 16.24 -20.54 17.88
CA LEU A 927 17.65 -20.25 18.13
C LEU A 927 18.18 -21.06 19.31
N GLU A 928 19.28 -21.79 19.12
CA GLU A 928 19.89 -22.63 20.15
C GLU A 928 21.37 -22.31 20.32
N LEU A 929 21.85 -22.23 21.56
CA LEU A 929 23.27 -22.03 21.85
C LEU A 929 23.90 -23.26 22.49
N TYR A 930 25.11 -23.62 22.04
CA TYR A 930 25.87 -24.77 22.49
C TYR A 930 27.29 -24.39 22.93
N ARG A 931 27.86 -25.17 23.86
CA ARG A 931 29.30 -25.16 24.17
C ARG A 931 30.06 -26.08 23.19
N GLY A 932 31.38 -25.92 23.10
CA GLY A 932 32.23 -26.77 22.23
C GLY A 932 32.29 -28.26 22.56
N ASN A 933 31.66 -28.72 23.64
CA ASN A 933 31.43 -30.12 23.93
C ASN A 933 30.05 -30.63 23.47
N GLY A 934 29.29 -29.83 22.71
CA GLY A 934 27.95 -30.16 22.21
C GLY A 934 26.82 -30.02 23.23
N THR A 935 27.07 -29.43 24.41
CA THR A 935 26.02 -29.21 25.42
C THR A 935 25.23 -27.93 25.12
N ARG A 936 23.90 -28.03 24.96
CA ARG A 936 23.01 -26.86 24.80
C ARG A 936 22.96 -26.06 26.11
N VAL A 937 23.13 -24.75 26.02
CA VAL A 937 23.16 -23.82 27.17
C VAL A 937 22.00 -22.84 27.21
N ALA A 938 21.39 -22.55 26.06
CA ALA A 938 20.23 -21.67 25.96
C ALA A 938 19.43 -22.03 24.69
N ARG A 939 18.12 -21.72 24.70
CA ARG A 939 17.21 -21.88 23.57
C ARG A 939 16.18 -20.77 23.61
N GLY A 940 15.97 -20.11 22.48
CA GLY A 940 14.90 -19.15 22.24
C GLY A 940 13.93 -19.73 21.23
N THR A 941 12.64 -19.55 21.48
CA THR A 941 11.55 -19.86 20.56
C THR A 941 10.78 -18.57 20.26
N PRO A 942 10.11 -18.48 19.12
CA PRO A 942 9.38 -17.27 18.75
C PRO A 942 8.13 -17.14 19.63
N SER A 943 7.75 -15.90 19.92
CA SER A 943 6.43 -15.56 20.47
C SER A 943 5.54 -15.12 19.31
N ASP A 944 4.47 -15.88 19.04
CA ASP A 944 3.42 -15.58 18.06
C ASP A 944 3.89 -15.22 16.63
N GLY A 945 4.79 -16.04 16.07
CA GLY A 945 5.15 -15.99 14.64
C GLY A 945 6.12 -14.87 14.22
N GLY A 946 6.80 -14.24 15.19
CA GLY A 946 7.82 -13.19 14.97
C GLY A 946 9.21 -13.53 15.51
N ASP A 947 10.10 -12.52 15.51
CA ASP A 947 11.52 -12.59 15.87
C ASP A 947 11.85 -13.39 17.15
N VAL A 948 12.97 -14.11 17.15
CA VAL A 948 13.49 -14.80 18.36
C VAL A 948 14.58 -13.97 19.01
N LEU A 949 14.37 -13.59 20.26
CA LEU A 949 15.39 -13.01 21.13
C LEU A 949 15.90 -14.06 22.13
N LEU A 950 17.22 -14.12 22.32
CA LEU A 950 17.85 -15.04 23.24
C LEU A 950 19.01 -14.38 23.98
N ASP A 951 18.90 -14.28 25.31
CA ASP A 951 19.92 -13.68 26.15
C ASP A 951 20.84 -14.72 26.80
N LEU A 952 22.13 -14.42 26.89
CA LEU A 952 23.14 -15.28 27.53
C LEU A 952 24.18 -14.45 28.29
N SER A 953 24.38 -14.80 29.57
CA SER A 953 25.52 -14.36 30.38
C SER A 953 26.48 -15.53 30.62
N PRO A 954 27.51 -15.73 29.78
CA PRO A 954 28.36 -16.92 29.88
C PRO A 954 29.16 -16.94 31.19
N ALA A 955 29.15 -18.08 31.88
CA ALA A 955 29.90 -18.25 33.13
C ALA A 955 31.43 -18.22 32.93
N THR A 956 31.90 -18.57 31.73
CA THR A 956 33.32 -18.60 31.33
C THR A 956 33.47 -18.09 29.90
N SER A 957 34.52 -17.32 29.64
CA SER A 957 34.86 -16.91 28.27
C SER A 957 35.25 -18.11 27.40
N GLY A 958 34.87 -18.11 26.12
CA GLY A 958 35.20 -19.16 25.15
C GLY A 958 34.34 -19.12 23.90
N THR A 959 34.55 -20.09 23.00
CA THR A 959 33.74 -20.25 21.78
C THR A 959 32.46 -21.03 22.07
N PHE A 960 31.34 -20.47 21.63
CA PHE A 960 30.01 -21.05 21.63
C PHE A 960 29.55 -21.25 20.19
N TYR A 961 28.50 -22.05 20.00
CA TYR A 961 27.93 -22.35 18.69
C TYR A 961 26.45 -21.97 18.71
N VAL A 962 26.03 -21.15 17.76
CA VAL A 962 24.65 -20.71 17.58
C VAL A 962 24.06 -21.53 16.45
N ARG A 963 22.94 -22.20 16.70
CA ARG A 963 22.20 -23.00 15.73
C ARG A 963 20.85 -22.36 15.46
N VAL A 964 20.58 -22.04 14.21
CA VAL A 964 19.27 -21.61 13.70
C VAL A 964 18.57 -22.83 13.11
N ALA A 965 17.30 -23.07 13.45
CA ALA A 965 16.54 -24.21 12.95
C ALA A 965 15.03 -23.91 12.92
N SER A 966 14.19 -24.87 12.56
CA SER A 966 12.74 -24.82 12.71
C SER A 966 12.19 -25.99 13.51
N ASP A 967 11.32 -25.71 14.49
CA ASP A 967 10.62 -26.73 15.29
C ASP A 967 9.47 -27.40 14.52
N TYR A 968 8.84 -26.66 13.61
CA TYR A 968 7.71 -27.12 12.80
C TYR A 968 8.11 -27.57 11.39
N GLN A 969 9.41 -27.73 11.14
CA GLN A 969 9.95 -28.16 9.86
C GLN A 969 9.59 -27.19 8.72
N THR A 970 9.44 -25.91 9.05
CA THR A 970 9.19 -24.81 8.11
C THR A 970 10.50 -24.33 7.52
N SER A 971 10.46 -23.92 6.25
CA SER A 971 11.59 -23.33 5.51
C SER A 971 11.38 -21.83 5.36
N GLY A 972 12.45 -21.05 5.25
CA GLY A 972 12.39 -19.61 4.96
C GLY A 972 13.73 -18.92 5.22
N ARG A 973 13.73 -17.59 5.22
CA ARG A 973 14.95 -16.77 5.34
C ARG A 973 15.09 -16.18 6.74
N TYR A 974 16.31 -15.88 7.15
CA TYR A 974 16.53 -15.16 8.40
C TYR A 974 17.71 -14.20 8.38
N GLU A 975 17.68 -13.26 9.32
CA GLU A 975 18.82 -12.44 9.71
C GLU A 975 19.17 -12.69 11.19
N LEU A 976 20.42 -13.06 11.47
CA LEU A 976 20.94 -13.34 12.81
C LEU A 976 21.91 -12.23 13.24
N SER A 977 21.56 -11.50 14.29
CA SER A 977 22.39 -10.43 14.85
C SER A 977 22.67 -10.65 16.34
N THR A 978 23.72 -10.01 16.86
CA THR A 978 24.09 -10.11 18.28
C THR A 978 24.55 -8.78 18.84
N ILE A 979 24.06 -8.44 20.02
CA ILE A 979 24.55 -7.30 20.82
C ILE A 979 25.19 -7.79 22.12
N SER A 980 25.93 -6.91 22.78
CA SER A 980 26.53 -7.20 24.08
C SER A 980 26.43 -5.99 25.01
N ALA A 981 26.28 -6.24 26.31
CA ALA A 981 26.30 -5.23 27.36
C ALA A 981 27.17 -5.71 28.53
N ALA A 982 27.62 -4.80 29.40
CA ALA A 982 28.32 -5.21 30.61
C ALA A 982 27.45 -6.19 31.41
N ARG A 983 28.07 -7.20 32.04
CA ARG A 983 27.31 -8.27 32.69
C ARG A 983 26.23 -7.74 33.64
N GLY A 984 24.98 -8.17 33.41
CA GLY A 984 23.80 -7.72 34.17
C GLY A 984 23.21 -6.38 33.74
N LYS A 985 23.37 -5.97 32.47
CA LYS A 985 22.83 -4.72 31.91
C LYS A 985 21.98 -4.91 30.64
N LEU A 986 21.29 -6.04 30.50
CA LEU A 986 20.32 -6.30 29.41
C LEU A 986 18.85 -6.17 29.88
N ASP A 987 18.68 -5.70 31.12
CA ASP A 987 17.45 -5.42 31.87
C ASP A 987 16.56 -4.38 31.16
N ASP A 988 15.25 -4.67 31.01
CA ASP A 988 14.27 -3.80 30.35
C ASP A 988 13.79 -2.65 31.25
N TYR A 989 13.74 -2.81 32.57
CA TYR A 989 13.47 -1.75 33.54
C TYR A 989 14.23 -1.90 34.86
N ARG A 990 14.70 -0.78 35.42
CA ARG A 990 15.63 -0.85 36.56
C ARG A 990 15.03 -1.43 37.85
N ASP A 991 15.83 -2.29 38.48
CA ASP A 991 15.55 -2.99 39.75
C ASP A 991 15.42 -2.15 41.06
N VAL A 992 15.87 -0.89 41.07
CA VAL A 992 16.09 -0.13 42.31
C VAL A 992 15.60 1.31 42.26
N ILE A 993 15.04 1.77 43.39
CA ILE A 993 14.63 3.16 43.63
C ILE A 993 15.89 4.02 43.81
N THR A 994 16.44 4.49 42.69
CA THR A 994 17.35 5.65 42.67
C THR A 994 16.60 6.78 41.96
N ASP A 995 16.99 8.05 42.17
CA ASP A 995 16.33 9.25 41.60
C ASP A 995 16.24 9.30 40.05
N ALA A 996 16.52 8.20 39.36
CA ALA A 996 16.48 8.02 37.91
C ALA A 996 15.79 6.70 37.49
N SER A 997 14.66 6.34 38.11
CA SER A 997 13.75 5.28 37.61
C SER A 997 12.91 5.81 36.43
N GLU A 998 12.60 4.98 35.45
CA GLU A 998 11.83 5.37 34.26
C GLU A 998 10.42 5.87 34.63
N PRO A 999 9.91 6.96 34.04
CA PRO A 999 8.56 7.47 34.33
C PRO A 999 7.49 6.59 33.68
N LEU A 1000 6.52 6.10 34.46
CA LEU A 1000 5.35 5.39 33.94
C LEU A 1000 4.53 6.35 33.06
N GLY A 1001 4.19 5.94 31.83
CA GLY A 1001 3.43 6.75 30.84
C GLY A 1001 2.04 7.29 31.25
N ARG A 1002 1.30 7.84 30.25
CA ARG A 1002 0.04 8.64 30.35
C ARG A 1002 -1.04 8.07 31.29
N PHE A 1003 -1.98 8.89 31.79
CA PHE A 1003 -3.18 8.39 32.49
C PHE A 1003 -4.29 7.96 31.49
N ASP A 1004 -5.03 6.89 31.82
CA ASP A 1004 -6.24 6.41 31.11
C ASP A 1004 -6.03 5.87 29.66
N GLY A 1005 -4.95 5.09 29.45
CA GLY A 1005 -4.72 4.22 28.28
C GLY A 1005 -4.01 2.89 28.68
N PRO A 1006 -3.69 1.95 27.78
CA PRO A 1006 -2.76 0.85 28.07
C PRO A 1006 -1.32 1.40 28.13
N ILE A 1007 -0.61 1.16 29.23
CA ILE A 1007 0.58 1.94 29.63
C ILE A 1007 1.70 1.00 30.05
N GLU A 1008 2.65 0.77 29.14
CA GLU A 1008 3.90 0.01 29.31
C GLU A 1008 3.76 -1.51 29.43
N SER A 1009 4.43 -2.18 28.50
CA SER A 1009 4.70 -3.60 28.53
C SER A 1009 6.14 -3.81 29.01
N GLY A 1010 6.33 -4.75 29.91
CA GLY A 1010 7.64 -5.12 30.44
C GLY A 1010 7.72 -6.62 30.70
N ARG A 1011 8.92 -7.12 30.97
CA ARG A 1011 9.18 -8.53 31.18
C ARG A 1011 10.11 -8.70 32.36
N LEU A 1012 9.62 -9.39 33.38
CA LEU A 1012 10.47 -9.84 34.47
C LEU A 1012 11.41 -10.94 33.96
N GLU A 1013 12.69 -10.66 33.72
CA GLU A 1013 13.57 -11.60 33.01
C GLU A 1013 14.08 -12.73 33.89
N THR A 1014 14.00 -12.57 35.21
CA THR A 1014 14.29 -13.63 36.18
C THR A 1014 13.27 -13.66 37.30
N GLY A 1015 13.18 -14.78 38.00
CA GLY A 1015 12.32 -14.88 39.19
C GLY A 1015 12.68 -13.96 40.38
N SER A 1016 13.82 -13.28 40.32
CA SER A 1016 14.24 -12.29 41.33
C SER A 1016 14.16 -10.85 40.84
N ASP A 1017 13.69 -10.68 39.61
CA ASP A 1017 13.68 -9.42 38.90
C ASP A 1017 12.56 -8.49 39.37
N ARG A 1018 12.80 -7.18 39.28
CA ARG A 1018 11.92 -6.19 39.90
C ARG A 1018 11.90 -4.85 39.16
N ASP A 1019 10.95 -4.67 38.27
CA ASP A 1019 10.81 -3.38 37.60
C ASP A 1019 10.29 -2.28 38.53
N VAL A 1020 10.92 -1.10 38.45
CA VAL A 1020 10.54 0.10 39.21
C VAL A 1020 10.30 1.30 38.30
N PHE A 1021 9.10 1.85 38.40
CA PHE A 1021 8.62 3.01 37.66
C PHE A 1021 8.43 4.23 38.59
N SER A 1022 8.63 5.44 38.06
CA SER A 1022 8.29 6.70 38.73
C SER A 1022 6.94 7.23 38.26
N LEU A 1023 6.13 7.74 39.17
CA LEU A 1023 4.84 8.38 38.86
C LEU A 1023 4.65 9.66 39.66
N TYR A 1024 4.36 10.77 38.98
CA TYR A 1024 3.97 12.00 39.66
C TYR A 1024 2.49 11.95 39.99
N LEU A 1025 2.17 12.08 41.27
CA LEU A 1025 0.82 11.96 41.77
C LEU A 1025 0.36 13.24 42.45
N SER A 1026 -0.86 13.66 42.14
CA SER A 1026 -1.50 14.81 42.76
C SER A 1026 -2.36 14.41 43.96
N GLU A 1027 -2.20 15.12 45.09
CA GLU A 1027 -3.10 15.00 46.24
C GLU A 1027 -4.58 15.12 45.80
N ARG A 1028 -5.48 14.41 46.50
CA ARG A 1028 -6.95 14.48 46.27
C ARG A 1028 -7.47 13.90 44.95
N THR A 1029 -6.64 13.15 44.21
CA THR A 1029 -7.09 12.36 43.06
C THR A 1029 -7.14 10.88 43.45
N ARG A 1030 -8.18 10.15 43.03
CA ARG A 1030 -8.23 8.69 43.24
C ARG A 1030 -7.67 8.02 41.99
N TYR A 1031 -6.70 7.13 42.20
CA TYR A 1031 -6.05 6.39 41.14
C TYR A 1031 -6.34 4.90 41.30
N THR A 1032 -6.45 4.22 40.18
CA THR A 1032 -6.53 2.76 40.10
C THR A 1032 -5.37 2.30 39.23
N VAL A 1033 -4.53 1.41 39.78
CA VAL A 1033 -3.45 0.76 39.03
C VAL A 1033 -3.86 -0.68 38.82
N GLU A 1034 -3.80 -1.11 37.56
CA GLU A 1034 -4.18 -2.43 37.07
C GLU A 1034 -2.97 -3.03 36.33
N LEU A 1035 -2.66 -4.29 36.60
CA LEU A 1035 -1.59 -5.06 35.97
C LEU A 1035 -2.19 -6.33 35.38
N ASP A 1036 -1.91 -6.58 34.11
CA ASP A 1036 -2.31 -7.78 33.37
C ASP A 1036 -1.08 -8.43 32.73
N GLY A 1037 -0.84 -9.72 33.02
CA GLY A 1037 0.25 -10.51 32.46
C GLY A 1037 -0.21 -11.62 31.52
N SER A 1038 0.62 -11.91 30.51
CA SER A 1038 0.37 -12.96 29.52
C SER A 1038 1.50 -14.00 29.53
N GLY A 1039 1.22 -15.24 29.95
CA GLY A 1039 2.20 -16.34 29.89
C GLY A 1039 1.86 -17.60 30.70
N ILE A 1040 1.55 -18.69 29.98
CA ILE A 1040 1.46 -20.14 30.31
C ILE A 1040 0.49 -20.60 31.42
N GLN A 1041 -0.54 -21.31 30.98
CA GLN A 1041 -1.41 -22.19 31.77
C GLN A 1041 -0.62 -23.41 32.28
N ASP A 1042 0.00 -23.29 33.46
CA ASP A 1042 0.06 -24.34 34.50
C ASP A 1042 0.84 -23.83 35.74
N ALA A 1043 0.27 -22.78 36.38
CA ALA A 1043 0.74 -22.02 37.54
C ALA A 1043 1.52 -20.72 37.23
N GLY A 1044 0.95 -19.83 36.41
CA GLY A 1044 1.53 -18.55 35.96
C GLY A 1044 2.06 -17.62 37.08
N PRO A 1045 2.77 -16.53 36.70
CA PRO A 1045 3.47 -15.65 37.63
C PRO A 1045 2.54 -15.07 38.72
N GLN A 1046 3.03 -14.99 39.96
CA GLN A 1046 2.33 -14.39 41.09
C GLN A 1046 2.81 -12.96 41.24
N PHE A 1047 2.33 -12.08 40.35
CA PHE A 1047 2.74 -10.68 40.35
C PHE A 1047 2.44 -10.01 41.69
N ARG A 1048 3.46 -9.35 42.22
CA ARG A 1048 3.38 -8.43 43.35
C ARG A 1048 3.56 -7.02 42.80
N LEU A 1049 2.60 -6.17 43.10
CA LEU A 1049 2.58 -4.78 42.70
C LEU A 1049 2.60 -3.90 43.96
N VAL A 1050 3.58 -3.00 44.07
CA VAL A 1050 3.83 -2.18 45.28
C VAL A 1050 3.99 -0.71 44.91
N LEU A 1051 3.22 0.16 45.55
CA LEU A 1051 3.42 1.61 45.49
C LEU A 1051 4.26 2.09 46.68
N ILE A 1052 5.24 2.94 46.43
CA ILE A 1052 6.25 3.38 47.38
C ILE A 1052 6.30 4.90 47.40
N HIS A 1053 6.22 5.47 48.60
CA HIS A 1053 6.29 6.89 48.86
C HIS A 1053 7.71 7.42 48.55
N PRO A 1054 7.87 8.70 48.17
CA PRO A 1054 9.20 9.30 47.97
C PRO A 1054 10.16 9.21 49.17
N THR A 1055 9.67 8.87 50.36
CA THR A 1055 10.51 8.60 51.55
C THR A 1055 11.00 7.15 51.65
N GLY A 1056 10.76 6.33 50.62
CA GLY A 1056 11.09 4.90 50.59
C GLY A 1056 10.14 3.99 51.36
N ARG A 1057 8.96 4.48 51.78
CA ARG A 1057 7.98 3.70 52.55
C ARG A 1057 6.90 3.15 51.63
N GLU A 1058 6.61 1.86 51.71
CA GLU A 1058 5.47 1.24 51.01
C GLU A 1058 4.14 1.84 51.48
N VAL A 1059 3.30 2.23 50.52
CA VAL A 1059 2.03 2.94 50.72
C VAL A 1059 0.85 1.99 50.54
N VAL A 1060 0.89 1.19 49.47
CA VAL A 1060 -0.09 0.13 49.19
C VAL A 1060 0.58 -0.98 48.40
N GLN A 1061 0.14 -2.22 48.59
CA GLN A 1061 0.60 -3.38 47.84
C GLN A 1061 -0.57 -4.31 47.54
N THR A 1062 -0.47 -5.03 46.43
CA THR A 1062 -1.38 -6.13 46.08
C THR A 1062 -0.55 -7.28 45.53
N VAL A 1063 -1.07 -8.51 45.67
CA VAL A 1063 -0.39 -9.73 45.22
C VAL A 1063 -1.44 -10.63 44.58
N ASP A 1064 -1.19 -11.09 43.36
CA ASP A 1064 -1.97 -12.16 42.75
C ASP A 1064 -1.58 -13.50 43.36
N ARG A 1065 -2.31 -13.90 44.41
CA ARG A 1065 -2.10 -15.20 45.08
C ARG A 1065 -2.76 -16.37 44.34
N THR A 1066 -3.51 -16.08 43.28
CA THR A 1066 -4.29 -17.06 42.52
C THR A 1066 -3.59 -17.49 41.24
N GLY A 1067 -2.51 -16.80 40.83
CA GLY A 1067 -1.77 -17.10 39.60
C GLY A 1067 -2.59 -16.81 38.34
N THR A 1068 -3.52 -15.85 38.44
CA THR A 1068 -4.39 -15.41 37.35
C THR A 1068 -3.70 -14.47 36.35
N GLY A 1069 -2.50 -14.00 36.69
CA GLY A 1069 -1.76 -13.01 35.93
C GLY A 1069 -2.30 -11.59 36.11
N HIS A 1070 -3.14 -11.31 37.12
CA HIS A 1070 -3.80 -10.01 37.27
C HIS A 1070 -3.67 -9.46 38.69
N ALA A 1071 -3.27 -8.19 38.81
CA ALA A 1071 -3.10 -7.51 40.08
C ALA A 1071 -3.58 -6.04 40.03
N GLN A 1072 -4.43 -5.63 40.97
CA GLN A 1072 -5.00 -4.27 40.99
C GLN A 1072 -5.03 -3.68 42.41
N PHE A 1073 -4.88 -2.36 42.53
CA PHE A 1073 -5.27 -1.60 43.72
C PHE A 1073 -5.78 -0.18 43.40
N ASP A 1074 -6.59 0.34 44.33
CA ASP A 1074 -7.02 1.73 44.36
C ASP A 1074 -6.28 2.50 45.45
N PHE A 1075 -5.96 3.77 45.22
CA PHE A 1075 -5.39 4.62 46.26
C PHE A 1075 -5.66 6.12 46.05
N SER A 1076 -5.35 6.91 47.08
CA SER A 1076 -5.36 8.38 47.01
C SER A 1076 -4.13 8.92 47.75
N PRO A 1077 -3.23 9.67 47.08
CA PRO A 1077 -2.02 10.16 47.69
C PRO A 1077 -2.33 11.23 48.76
N LEU A 1078 -1.59 11.17 49.87
CA LEU A 1078 -1.73 12.09 51.00
C LEU A 1078 -1.07 13.46 50.75
N SER A 1079 -0.17 13.54 49.77
CA SER A 1079 0.53 14.75 49.32
C SER A 1079 0.93 14.59 47.86
N SER A 1080 0.96 15.68 47.09
CA SER A 1080 1.48 15.62 45.72
C SER A 1080 3.00 15.37 45.70
N GLY A 1081 3.48 14.56 44.76
CA GLY A 1081 4.90 14.26 44.60
C GLY A 1081 5.17 13.03 43.74
N THR A 1082 6.45 12.70 43.53
CA THR A 1082 6.86 11.50 42.80
C THR A 1082 6.82 10.28 43.71
N TYR A 1083 5.98 9.32 43.38
CA TYR A 1083 5.92 8.00 43.99
C TYR A 1083 6.60 6.99 43.06
N HIS A 1084 6.91 5.80 43.56
CA HIS A 1084 7.48 4.72 42.77
C HIS A 1084 6.55 3.52 42.77
N LEU A 1085 6.26 2.97 41.60
CA LEU A 1085 5.51 1.73 41.44
C LEU A 1085 6.50 0.61 41.13
N SER A 1086 6.34 -0.52 41.77
CA SER A 1086 7.21 -1.66 41.56
C SER A 1086 6.41 -2.90 41.20
N VAL A 1087 6.87 -3.59 40.18
CA VAL A 1087 6.40 -4.90 39.73
C VAL A 1087 7.47 -5.94 40.10
N SER A 1088 7.04 -7.13 40.51
CA SER A 1088 7.92 -8.27 40.80
C SER A 1088 7.10 -9.56 40.80
N ASP A 1089 7.76 -10.71 40.78
CA ASP A 1089 7.10 -12.02 40.85
C ASP A 1089 7.44 -12.77 42.16
N ASP A 1090 6.44 -13.05 42.98
CA ASP A 1090 6.62 -13.82 44.22
C ASP A 1090 6.88 -15.32 43.96
N ALA A 1091 6.47 -15.84 42.81
CA ALA A 1091 6.66 -17.25 42.43
C ALA A 1091 8.05 -17.55 41.84
N GLN A 1092 8.82 -16.50 41.53
CA GLN A 1092 10.15 -16.57 40.94
C GLN A 1092 10.23 -17.28 39.58
N VAL A 1093 9.23 -17.10 38.73
CA VAL A 1093 9.12 -17.69 37.40
C VAL A 1093 9.46 -16.67 36.30
N GLY A 1094 9.19 -15.39 36.52
CA GLY A 1094 9.33 -14.33 35.51
C GLY A 1094 8.21 -14.37 34.45
N GLY A 1095 8.09 -13.34 33.63
CA GLY A 1095 7.04 -13.27 32.61
C GLY A 1095 6.72 -11.86 32.13
N ASP A 1096 6.00 -11.80 30.99
CA ASP A 1096 5.58 -10.54 30.38
C ASP A 1096 4.35 -9.98 31.11
N TYR A 1097 4.30 -8.66 31.28
CA TYR A 1097 3.18 -7.95 31.86
C TYR A 1097 2.90 -6.63 31.15
N SER A 1098 1.71 -6.10 31.42
CA SER A 1098 1.25 -4.79 31.00
C SER A 1098 0.66 -4.04 32.19
N LEU A 1099 0.87 -2.73 32.23
CA LEU A 1099 0.32 -1.85 33.26
C LEU A 1099 -0.77 -0.93 32.68
N VAL A 1100 -1.75 -0.60 33.50
CA VAL A 1100 -2.82 0.36 33.19
C VAL A 1100 -3.04 1.24 34.41
N LEU A 1101 -2.77 2.53 34.27
CA LEU A 1101 -3.04 3.54 35.29
C LEU A 1101 -4.26 4.37 34.92
N ARG A 1102 -5.32 4.25 35.72
CA ARG A 1102 -6.57 5.01 35.55
C ARG A 1102 -6.68 6.10 36.60
N SER A 1103 -7.19 7.27 36.22
CA SER A 1103 -7.37 8.39 37.14
C SER A 1103 -8.83 8.85 37.17
N LYS A 1104 -9.31 9.20 38.37
CA LYS A 1104 -10.63 9.82 38.52
C LYS A 1104 -10.54 11.01 39.47
N ILE A 1105 -10.81 12.20 38.92
CA ILE A 1105 -10.96 13.42 39.70
C ILE A 1105 -12.27 13.31 40.50
N VAL A 1106 -12.18 13.44 41.83
CA VAL A 1106 -13.36 13.49 42.71
C VAL A 1106 -13.67 14.96 43.00
N PRO A 1107 -14.82 15.51 42.58
CA PRO A 1107 -15.23 16.88 42.92
C PRO A 1107 -15.47 17.04 44.44
N ARG A 1108 -15.18 18.23 44.98
CA ARG A 1108 -15.50 18.59 46.39
C ARG A 1108 -16.98 18.31 46.71
N MET A 1109 -17.26 17.52 47.74
CA MET A 1109 -18.49 17.72 48.51
C MET A 1109 -18.40 19.09 49.19
N ALA A 1110 -19.44 19.90 49.03
CA ALA A 1110 -19.60 21.19 49.67
C ALA A 1110 -19.41 21.08 51.19
N GLU A 1111 -18.73 22.06 51.78
CA GLU A 1111 -18.67 22.27 53.22
C GLU A 1111 -20.10 22.34 53.77
N ILE A 1112 -20.46 21.37 54.62
CA ILE A 1112 -21.61 21.51 55.49
C ILE A 1112 -21.20 22.50 56.58
N ASP A 1113 -21.74 23.72 56.46
CA ASP A 1113 -21.71 24.75 57.49
C ASP A 1113 -22.33 24.19 58.79
N ALA A 1114 -21.49 24.02 59.82
CA ALA A 1114 -21.87 23.57 61.15
C ALA A 1114 -22.41 24.71 62.02
N SER A 1115 -23.25 25.59 61.48
CA SER A 1115 -23.82 26.70 62.24
C SER A 1115 -25.28 27.06 61.92
N ALA A 1116 -26.18 26.07 61.88
CA ALA A 1116 -27.61 26.33 62.08
C ALA A 1116 -28.33 25.14 62.74
N PRO A 1117 -29.06 25.33 63.86
CA PRO A 1117 -29.72 24.24 64.56
C PRO A 1117 -31.12 24.01 63.98
N ILE A 1118 -31.42 22.79 63.52
CA ILE A 1118 -32.80 22.36 63.28
C ILE A 1118 -33.05 21.02 63.97
N THR A 1119 -34.09 21.08 64.80
CA THR A 1119 -34.74 20.08 65.62
C THR A 1119 -35.36 18.93 64.82
N GLN A 1120 -35.20 17.70 65.34
CA GLN A 1120 -36.07 16.54 65.08
C GLN A 1120 -37.52 16.78 65.60
N PRO A 1121 -38.51 15.87 65.35
CA PRO A 1121 -38.55 14.72 64.43
C PRO A 1121 -39.90 14.60 63.66
N GLU A 1122 -40.01 13.49 62.92
CA GLU A 1122 -41.20 12.70 62.52
C GLU A 1122 -41.21 12.50 61.00
N GLN A 1123 -41.55 11.37 60.39
CA GLN A 1123 -41.95 10.03 60.81
C GLN A 1123 -41.90 9.20 59.51
N ASP A 1124 -41.50 7.94 59.62
CA ASP A 1124 -42.13 6.79 58.95
C ASP A 1124 -42.37 6.70 57.42
N LEU A 1125 -41.94 5.52 56.94
CA LEU A 1125 -42.66 4.58 56.05
C LEU A 1125 -42.42 4.63 54.52
N VAL A 1126 -41.62 3.64 54.09
CA VAL A 1126 -42.03 2.48 53.25
C VAL A 1126 -42.47 2.73 51.80
N PHE A 1127 -41.56 2.26 50.93
CA PHE A 1127 -41.71 1.49 49.69
C PHE A 1127 -42.55 2.00 48.51
N GLY A 1128 -41.91 1.89 47.34
CA GLY A 1128 -42.45 1.93 45.99
C GLY A 1128 -41.30 1.87 45.00
#